data_AF-A0AAR2K501-F1
#
_entry.id   AF-A0AAR2K501-F1
#
_cell.length_a   1.000
_cell.length_b   1.000
_cell.length_c   1.000
_cell.angle_alpha   90.00
_cell.angle_beta   90.00
_cell.angle_gamma   90.00
#
_symmetry.space_group_name_H-M   'P 1'
#
loop_
_entity.id
_entity.type
_entity.pdbx_description
1 polymer ?
#
loop_
_entity_poly.entity_id
_entity_poly.type
_entity_poly.pdbx_seq_one_letter_code
_entity_poly.pdbx_strand_id
1 'polypeptide(L)'
;SDSEHITEIITTLANKNEELHNFIETLSHLLAGVQVNSGQVVSDLEEEFDTLFSILEEAKESMTNTIKQEQARKSHELQNQLTQSTNALESAEELLEFANHALDIKDEEEFAKAAKQIKDRVTMAPAFRLTMKPKATDNMTHLMVDFSQERQLLQGLRFLPVPRAPEIEVQDCMVVDNAVTIVWRMPVEDSKIDHYILEYRKTNHEGLPRVKDERCWELVDNVKNTEYMLTGLKFDSKFMNFRVRACNKAAAGDYSDPVTLETRAFNFGFDSSSSHLNLKVEECSVEWDPQGGKGLDSKVKGKENKGSAHLTNLKNMTRSGTPSPKRGSNTRSPAPRGGRDRFTGESYTVLGDTSIDSRQHYWEVKALKDCKSYSVGVAYKNLGKFDQLGKTNTTWCIHVNNWLQNSFAAKHNNKAKSLDMPVPERIGVYCDLDGGQLSFYNAESKQLLHVFKTKFTQPVVPAFMVWCGGLSLSTGLQVPSAVRSFQKAENGLAGSNSSLNKQGNRVSEKQMDSRGPMPRINKTVVLALLIATSSIFLLFQLYYYRQYVSKHLVKRFLSLAHKFSLPVFLADKASLSLLSQDTVLLKDSQLKEPHCTFLCTNRDFITFGLLGNLWKYDVRICAAEERGLELLEIRGKDPRLVSMDDLMGSEIPLHLLFRFNSRLVHVVVLYERSGNYLWHGPLRLKASMDRTFAPFRKLDFGRYAGAYDRPELILTTLDGLDVRIPKNFSRFLKENSNSHFLELYLLLLCRYVFPRFSLCWTELLELKVRVPCETLDYVMANYGPDWNVPVKAWDWKSSPPNVQENGVWPIKEWDDVIQVF
;
A
#
# COMPACT_ATOMS: atom_id res chain seq x y z
N SER A 1 40.21 -62.02 22.57
CA SER A 1 38.88 -62.17 23.18
C SER A 1 38.64 -61.05 24.18
N ASP A 2 38.97 -61.19 25.47
CA ASP A 2 38.49 -60.23 26.48
C ASP A 2 39.23 -58.89 26.46
N SER A 3 40.51 -58.90 26.08
CA SER A 3 41.31 -57.68 25.91
C SER A 3 40.85 -56.80 24.74
N GLU A 4 40.31 -57.39 23.67
CA GLU A 4 39.82 -56.64 22.51
C GLU A 4 38.47 -55.97 22.83
N HIS A 5 37.57 -56.69 23.52
CA HIS A 5 36.32 -56.13 24.02
C HIS A 5 36.54 -54.97 25.00
N ILE A 6 37.52 -55.09 25.90
CA ILE A 6 37.88 -53.99 26.81
C ILE A 6 38.40 -52.79 26.01
N THR A 7 39.18 -53.01 24.94
CA THR A 7 39.70 -51.93 24.09
C THR A 7 38.57 -51.20 23.35
N GLU A 8 37.59 -51.91 22.80
CA GLU A 8 36.41 -51.33 22.13
C GLU A 8 35.52 -50.51 23.09
N ILE A 9 35.35 -51.01 24.33
CA ILE A 9 34.66 -50.28 25.40
C ILE A 9 35.43 -48.99 25.76
N ILE A 10 36.76 -49.05 25.87
CA ILE A 10 37.61 -47.89 26.14
C ILE A 10 37.50 -46.86 25.00
N THR A 11 37.53 -47.28 23.73
CA THR A 11 37.38 -46.37 22.59
C THR A 11 35.99 -45.70 22.56
N THR A 12 34.93 -46.45 22.86
CA THR A 12 33.56 -45.90 22.93
C THR A 12 33.43 -44.89 24.07
N LEU A 13 33.99 -45.20 25.24
CA LEU A 13 34.05 -44.28 26.38
C LEU A 13 34.86 -43.02 26.04
N ALA A 14 36.00 -43.16 25.36
CA ALA A 14 36.83 -42.02 24.95
C ALA A 14 36.06 -41.09 23.99
N ASN A 15 35.41 -41.63 22.96
CA ASN A 15 34.59 -40.85 22.02
C ASN A 15 33.43 -40.15 22.74
N LYS A 16 32.76 -40.83 23.68
CA LYS A 16 31.70 -40.20 24.48
C LYS A 16 32.23 -39.13 25.44
N ASN A 17 33.44 -39.30 25.97
CA ASN A 17 34.07 -38.28 26.79
C ASN A 17 34.41 -37.03 25.97
N GLU A 18 34.88 -37.20 24.73
CA GLU A 18 35.13 -36.10 23.80
C GLU A 18 33.83 -35.36 23.41
N GLU A 19 32.76 -36.09 23.08
CA GLU A 19 31.43 -35.50 22.85
C GLU A 19 30.94 -34.70 24.06
N LEU A 20 31.12 -35.23 25.28
CA LEU A 20 30.76 -34.54 26.51
C LEU A 20 31.61 -33.29 26.75
N HIS A 21 32.91 -33.34 26.50
CA HIS A 21 33.78 -32.16 26.58
C HIS A 21 33.35 -31.07 25.60
N ASN A 22 33.09 -31.40 24.34
CA ASN A 22 32.61 -30.46 23.33
C ASN A 22 31.23 -29.87 23.70
N PHE A 23 30.34 -30.71 24.27
CA PHE A 23 29.04 -30.25 24.75
C PHE A 23 29.17 -29.30 25.95
N ILE A 24 30.05 -29.60 26.91
CA ILE A 24 30.35 -28.73 28.06
C ILE A 24 30.95 -27.39 27.60
N GLU A 25 31.84 -27.39 26.61
CA GLU A 25 32.39 -26.18 26.03
C GLU A 25 31.30 -25.34 25.35
N THR A 26 30.41 -25.99 24.59
CA THR A 26 29.24 -25.34 23.97
C THR A 26 28.34 -24.72 25.03
N LEU A 27 28.03 -25.44 26.11
CA LEU A 27 27.24 -24.93 27.23
C LEU A 27 27.92 -23.73 27.93
N SER A 28 29.24 -23.80 28.12
CA SER A 28 30.01 -22.72 28.73
C SER A 28 29.99 -21.45 27.87
N HIS A 29 30.12 -21.61 26.54
CA HIS A 29 29.99 -20.50 25.60
C HIS A 29 28.58 -19.91 25.58
N LEU A 30 27.53 -20.77 25.58
CA LEU A 30 26.15 -20.31 25.66
C LEU A 30 25.88 -19.55 26.96
N LEU A 31 26.40 -20.04 28.10
CA LEU A 31 26.26 -19.37 29.39
C LEU A 31 26.92 -18.00 29.41
N ALA A 32 28.16 -17.90 28.91
CA ALA A 32 28.86 -16.62 28.76
C ALA A 32 28.10 -15.67 27.83
N GLY A 33 27.56 -16.18 26.72
CA GLY A 33 26.71 -15.44 25.80
C GLY A 33 25.45 -14.89 26.47
N VAL A 34 24.76 -15.69 27.29
CA VAL A 34 23.58 -15.24 28.05
C VAL A 34 23.95 -14.13 29.03
N GLN A 35 25.07 -14.24 29.74
CA GLN A 35 25.52 -13.21 30.67
C GLN A 35 25.78 -11.88 29.96
N VAL A 36 26.55 -11.89 28.86
CA VAL A 36 26.85 -10.68 28.08
C VAL A 36 25.56 -10.08 27.48
N ASN A 37 24.73 -10.90 26.84
CA ASN A 37 23.50 -10.44 26.21
C ASN A 37 22.52 -9.88 27.24
N SER A 38 22.41 -10.49 28.43
CA SER A 38 21.54 -9.97 29.49
C SER A 38 22.01 -8.60 30.01
N GLY A 39 23.33 -8.40 30.14
CA GLY A 39 23.88 -7.09 30.51
C GLY A 39 23.59 -6.01 29.47
N GLN A 40 23.70 -6.34 28.18
CA GLN A 40 23.35 -5.41 27.10
C GLN A 40 21.86 -5.05 27.13
N VAL A 41 20.96 -6.04 27.26
CA VAL A 41 19.52 -5.78 27.30
C VAL A 41 19.11 -4.91 28.49
N VAL A 42 19.79 -5.05 29.64
CA VAL A 42 19.57 -4.15 30.79
C VAL A 42 20.03 -2.74 30.46
N SER A 43 21.21 -2.57 29.87
CA SER A 43 21.72 -1.25 29.45
C SER A 43 20.79 -0.56 28.45
N ASP A 44 20.30 -1.29 27.45
CA ASP A 44 19.38 -0.75 26.44
C ASP A 44 18.04 -0.32 27.08
N LEU A 45 17.56 -1.08 28.07
CA LEU A 45 16.35 -0.74 28.82
C LEU A 45 16.54 0.55 29.64
N GLU A 46 17.69 0.70 30.30
CA GLU A 46 18.03 1.91 31.05
C GLU A 46 18.06 3.15 30.14
N GLU A 47 18.66 3.05 28.96
CA GLU A 47 18.71 4.14 27.97
C GLU A 47 17.32 4.58 27.48
N GLU A 48 16.41 3.62 27.24
CA GLU A 48 15.03 3.93 26.86
C GLU A 48 14.27 4.65 27.99
N PHE A 49 14.49 4.26 29.25
CA PHE A 49 13.90 4.97 30.41
C PHE A 49 14.47 6.37 30.58
N ASP A 50 15.79 6.56 30.43
CA ASP A 50 16.45 7.86 30.50
C ASP A 50 15.93 8.84 29.44
N THR A 51 15.66 8.33 28.24
CA THR A 51 15.01 9.09 27.17
C THR A 51 13.60 9.52 27.59
N LEU A 52 12.82 8.63 28.20
CA LEU A 52 11.46 8.91 28.66
C LEU A 52 11.45 9.94 29.80
N PHE A 53 12.39 9.85 30.74
CA PHE A 53 12.58 10.84 31.80
C PHE A 53 12.95 12.21 31.27
N SER A 54 13.83 12.28 30.27
CA SER A 54 14.25 13.54 29.65
C SER A 54 13.07 14.29 29.02
N ILE A 55 12.18 13.57 28.32
CA ILE A 55 10.95 14.15 27.73
C ILE A 55 10.00 14.67 28.83
N LEU A 56 9.85 13.92 29.93
CA LEU A 56 8.99 14.34 31.05
C LEU A 56 9.53 15.59 31.76
N GLU A 57 10.85 15.68 31.96
CA GLU A 57 11.48 16.88 32.54
C GLU A 57 11.36 18.10 31.60
N GLU A 58 11.56 17.93 30.29
CA GLU A 58 11.35 19.02 29.32
C GLU A 58 9.90 19.52 29.33
N ALA A 59 8.92 18.61 29.39
CA ALA A 59 7.51 18.97 29.50
C ALA A 59 7.21 19.74 30.79
N LYS A 60 7.74 19.26 31.92
CA LYS A 60 7.60 19.92 33.23
C LYS A 60 8.20 21.33 33.22
N GLU A 61 9.39 21.52 32.65
CA GLU A 61 10.02 22.82 32.54
C GLU A 61 9.19 23.78 31.69
N SER A 62 8.74 23.33 30.51
CA SER A 62 7.90 24.11 29.59
C SER A 62 6.60 24.58 30.25
N MET A 63 5.88 23.69 30.94
CA MET A 63 4.63 24.03 31.63
C MET A 63 4.87 24.98 32.80
N THR A 64 5.93 24.76 33.58
CA THR A 64 6.31 25.64 34.70
C THR A 64 6.64 27.05 34.21
N ASN A 65 7.37 27.16 33.09
CA ASN A 65 7.69 28.44 32.47
C ASN A 65 6.44 29.18 31.99
N THR A 66 5.47 28.46 31.42
CA THR A 66 4.16 29.05 31.03
C THR A 66 3.43 29.65 32.24
N ILE A 67 3.38 28.93 33.38
CA ILE A 67 2.74 29.44 34.60
C ILE A 67 3.48 30.67 35.14
N LYS A 68 4.82 30.65 35.17
CA LYS A 68 5.64 31.79 35.62
C LYS A 68 5.45 33.02 34.74
N GLN A 69 5.36 32.85 33.41
CA GLN A 69 5.13 33.95 32.48
C GLN A 69 3.76 34.58 32.69
N GLU A 70 2.70 33.77 32.84
CA GLU A 70 1.35 34.28 33.07
C GLU A 70 1.22 34.96 34.43
N GLN A 71 1.86 34.42 35.47
CA GLN A 71 1.99 35.08 36.77
C GLN A 71 2.67 36.44 36.63
N ALA A 72 3.82 36.51 35.94
CA ALA A 72 4.56 37.75 35.76
C ALA A 72 3.73 38.80 34.97
N ARG A 73 3.04 38.37 33.90
CA ARG A 73 2.19 39.23 33.08
C ARG A 73 1.04 39.85 33.88
N LYS A 74 0.30 39.03 34.63
CA LYS A 74 -0.83 39.49 35.45
C LYS A 74 -0.37 40.40 36.60
N SER A 75 0.70 40.00 37.30
CA SER A 75 1.29 40.82 38.37
C SER A 75 1.76 42.17 37.86
N HIS A 76 2.40 42.21 36.68
CA HIS A 76 2.86 43.46 36.09
C HIS A 76 1.69 44.39 35.73
N GLU A 77 0.62 43.87 35.12
CA GLU A 77 -0.55 44.68 34.76
C GLU A 77 -1.25 45.25 36.00
N LEU A 78 -1.43 44.44 37.05
CA LEU A 78 -2.02 44.89 38.31
C LEU A 78 -1.13 45.90 39.03
N GLN A 79 0.19 45.68 39.06
CA GLN A 79 1.13 46.62 39.67
C GLN A 79 1.14 47.97 38.94
N ASN A 80 1.07 47.96 37.61
CA ASN A 80 0.98 49.19 36.83
C ASN A 80 -0.34 49.93 37.10
N GLN A 81 -1.47 49.22 37.15
CA GLN A 81 -2.76 49.81 37.48
C GLN A 81 -2.78 50.37 38.90
N LEU A 82 -2.16 49.68 39.86
CA LEU A 82 -2.02 50.14 41.24
C LEU A 82 -1.25 51.46 41.29
N THR A 83 -0.06 51.53 40.69
CA THR A 83 0.75 52.76 40.64
C THR A 83 0.00 53.93 40.00
N GLN A 84 -0.70 53.69 38.88
CA GLN A 84 -1.50 54.71 38.21
C GLN A 84 -2.66 55.21 39.09
N SER A 85 -3.32 54.28 39.80
CA SER A 85 -4.44 54.61 40.68
C SER A 85 -3.97 55.39 41.91
N THR A 86 -2.85 55.01 42.51
CA THR A 86 -2.24 55.72 43.64
C THR A 86 -1.86 57.14 43.25
N ASN A 87 -1.16 57.33 42.12
CA ASN A 87 -0.76 58.67 41.66
C ASN A 87 -1.99 59.56 41.33
N ALA A 88 -3.03 58.97 40.75
CA ALA A 88 -4.25 59.72 40.44
C ALA A 88 -5.05 60.07 41.69
N LEU A 89 -5.03 59.21 42.72
CA LEU A 89 -5.63 59.47 44.02
C LEU A 89 -4.91 60.64 44.71
N GLU A 90 -3.59 60.60 44.80
CA GLU A 90 -2.76 61.67 45.37
C GLU A 90 -3.03 63.02 44.68
N SER A 91 -3.05 63.04 43.35
CA SER A 91 -3.39 64.26 42.59
C SER A 91 -4.81 64.77 42.83
N ALA A 92 -5.78 63.88 43.10
CA ALA A 92 -7.15 64.27 43.40
C ALA A 92 -7.28 64.80 44.83
N GLU A 93 -6.56 64.21 45.79
CA GLU A 93 -6.46 64.68 47.17
C GLU A 93 -5.85 66.08 47.23
N GLU A 94 -4.73 66.33 46.54
CA GLU A 94 -4.12 67.67 46.44
C GLU A 94 -5.09 68.72 45.86
N LEU A 95 -5.85 68.34 44.82
CA LEU A 95 -6.80 69.23 44.19
C LEU A 95 -8.01 69.53 45.10
N LEU A 96 -8.44 68.53 45.88
CA LEU A 96 -9.49 68.67 46.86
C LEU A 96 -9.06 69.60 48.00
N GLU A 97 -7.83 69.45 48.51
CA GLU A 97 -7.26 70.36 49.51
C GLU A 97 -7.19 71.79 48.97
N PHE A 98 -6.69 71.99 47.75
CA PHE A 98 -6.65 73.31 47.11
C PHE A 98 -8.05 73.93 46.97
N ALA A 99 -9.05 73.13 46.58
CA ALA A 99 -10.43 73.59 46.46
C ALA A 99 -11.03 73.98 47.82
N ASN A 100 -10.75 73.21 48.88
CA ASN A 100 -11.19 73.53 50.24
C ASN A 100 -10.57 74.84 50.74
N HIS A 101 -9.27 75.06 50.51
CA HIS A 101 -8.61 76.33 50.85
C HIS A 101 -9.17 77.53 50.08
N ALA A 102 -9.56 77.33 48.82
CA ALA A 102 -10.14 78.40 48.01
C ALA A 102 -11.49 78.91 48.55
N LEU A 103 -12.24 78.09 49.32
CA LEU A 103 -13.50 78.51 49.95
C LEU A 103 -13.32 79.56 51.05
N ASP A 104 -12.12 79.70 51.60
CA ASP A 104 -11.80 80.67 52.66
C ASP A 104 -11.33 82.03 52.10
N ILE A 105 -11.17 82.17 50.78
CA ILE A 105 -10.76 83.42 50.12
C ILE A 105 -11.91 84.43 50.15
N LYS A 106 -11.67 85.60 50.75
CA LYS A 106 -12.67 86.67 50.92
C LYS A 106 -12.68 87.71 49.79
N ASP A 107 -11.60 87.77 49.01
CA ASP A 107 -11.47 88.66 47.86
C ASP A 107 -12.10 88.04 46.60
N GLU A 108 -12.99 88.78 45.96
CA GLU A 108 -13.83 88.28 44.86
C GLU A 108 -13.03 88.02 43.58
N GLU A 109 -11.97 88.80 43.33
CA GLU A 109 -11.12 88.68 42.15
C GLU A 109 -10.13 87.50 42.30
N GLU A 110 -9.54 87.33 43.48
CA GLU A 110 -8.69 86.18 43.81
C GLU A 110 -9.48 84.86 43.85
N PHE A 111 -10.70 84.87 44.40
CA PHE A 111 -11.58 83.71 44.40
C PHE A 111 -11.95 83.28 42.97
N ALA A 112 -12.31 84.23 42.10
CA ALA A 112 -12.61 83.94 40.70
C ALA A 112 -11.42 83.31 39.97
N LYS A 113 -10.18 83.74 40.28
CA LYS A 113 -8.95 83.17 39.74
C LYS A 113 -8.70 81.75 40.26
N ALA A 114 -8.89 81.49 41.55
CA ALA A 114 -8.77 80.16 42.15
C ALA A 114 -9.84 79.19 41.60
N ALA A 115 -11.10 79.64 41.49
CA ALA A 115 -12.20 78.87 40.93
C ALA A 115 -11.96 78.48 39.45
N LYS A 116 -11.37 79.38 38.65
CA LYS A 116 -10.97 79.07 37.28
C LYS A 116 -9.88 77.99 37.24
N GLN A 117 -8.86 78.10 38.10
CA GLN A 117 -7.80 77.08 38.18
C GLN A 117 -8.32 75.71 38.64
N ILE A 118 -9.24 75.66 39.60
CA ILE A 118 -9.89 74.42 40.03
C ILE A 118 -10.67 73.81 38.87
N LYS A 119 -11.49 74.61 38.17
CA LYS A 119 -12.26 74.16 37.01
C LYS A 119 -11.36 73.55 35.92
N ASP A 120 -10.23 74.18 35.62
CA ASP A 120 -9.28 73.71 34.62
C ASP A 120 -8.54 72.43 35.08
N ARG A 121 -8.20 72.31 36.38
CA ARG A 121 -7.54 71.12 36.94
C ARG A 121 -8.49 69.93 37.10
N VAL A 122 -9.74 70.16 37.51
CA VAL A 122 -10.76 69.09 37.68
C VAL A 122 -11.10 68.43 36.34
N THR A 123 -11.26 69.23 35.27
CA THR A 123 -11.60 68.71 33.93
C THR A 123 -10.48 67.85 33.32
N MET A 124 -9.24 68.04 33.78
CA MET A 124 -8.06 67.31 33.34
C MET A 124 -7.56 66.28 34.35
N ALA A 125 -8.22 66.13 35.50
CA ALA A 125 -7.73 65.27 36.57
C ALA A 125 -7.73 63.79 36.16
N PRO A 126 -6.61 63.07 36.32
CA PRO A 126 -6.49 61.66 35.93
C PRO A 126 -7.53 60.75 36.60
N ALA A 127 -7.93 61.06 37.83
CA ALA A 127 -8.88 60.28 38.63
C ALA A 127 -10.23 60.06 37.93
N PHE A 128 -10.72 61.04 37.16
CA PHE A 128 -12.00 60.91 36.45
C PHE A 128 -11.94 60.10 35.16
N ARG A 129 -10.73 59.71 34.72
CA ARG A 129 -10.49 58.95 33.49
C ARG A 129 -10.08 57.50 33.75
N LEU A 130 -9.86 57.13 35.01
CA LEU A 130 -9.45 55.78 35.39
C LEU A 130 -10.64 54.81 35.44
N THR A 131 -10.38 53.56 35.07
CA THR A 131 -11.34 52.46 35.19
C THR A 131 -11.18 51.77 36.54
N MET A 132 -12.28 51.65 37.29
CA MET A 132 -12.33 51.03 38.63
C MET A 132 -12.43 49.49 38.60
N LYS A 133 -12.25 48.86 37.42
CA LYS A 133 -12.23 47.40 37.27
C LYS A 133 -10.79 46.90 37.18
N PRO A 134 -10.41 45.82 37.89
CA PRO A 134 -9.10 45.20 37.73
C PRO A 134 -8.87 44.81 36.27
N LYS A 135 -7.70 45.17 35.73
CA LYS A 135 -7.31 44.85 34.35
C LYS A 135 -6.89 43.39 34.16
N ALA A 136 -6.63 42.66 35.24
CA ALA A 136 -6.37 41.23 35.24
C ALA A 136 -7.07 40.53 36.42
N THR A 137 -7.37 39.24 36.25
CA THR A 137 -7.95 38.39 37.30
C THR A 137 -6.87 37.53 37.96
N ASP A 138 -7.07 37.14 39.20
CA ASP A 138 -6.24 36.20 39.96
C ASP A 138 -6.40 34.74 39.51
N ASN A 139 -7.46 34.42 38.76
CA ASN A 139 -7.77 33.06 38.34
C ASN A 139 -6.69 32.42 37.42
N MET A 140 -6.05 31.35 37.89
CA MET A 140 -5.05 30.56 37.15
C MET A 140 -5.53 29.14 36.77
N THR A 141 -6.80 28.79 37.04
CA THR A 141 -7.33 27.42 36.89
C THR A 141 -7.31 26.87 35.47
N HIS A 142 -7.29 27.74 34.45
CA HIS A 142 -7.16 27.34 33.05
C HIS A 142 -5.81 26.69 32.71
N LEU A 143 -4.82 26.76 33.62
CA LEU A 143 -3.52 26.09 33.52
C LEU A 143 -3.46 24.78 34.33
N MET A 144 -4.58 24.32 34.90
CA MET A 144 -4.62 23.04 35.59
C MET A 144 -4.41 21.88 34.61
N VAL A 145 -3.71 20.86 35.08
CA VAL A 145 -3.26 19.72 34.28
C VAL A 145 -3.89 18.43 34.80
N ASP A 146 -4.26 17.54 33.90
CA ASP A 146 -4.70 16.18 34.20
C ASP A 146 -3.78 15.19 33.49
N PHE A 147 -3.00 14.43 34.27
CA PHE A 147 -2.06 13.41 33.77
C PHE A 147 -2.62 11.99 33.90
N SER A 148 -3.93 11.83 34.02
CA SER A 148 -4.56 10.52 34.22
C SER A 148 -4.30 9.56 33.06
N GLN A 149 -4.31 10.06 31.82
CA GLN A 149 -4.05 9.25 30.63
C GLN A 149 -2.57 8.83 30.54
N GLU A 150 -1.64 9.76 30.73
CA GLU A 150 -0.19 9.53 30.69
C GLU A 150 0.21 8.54 31.79
N ARG A 151 -0.36 8.66 32.98
CA ARG A 151 -0.13 7.72 34.08
C ARG A 151 -0.59 6.30 33.72
N GLN A 152 -1.75 6.15 33.08
CA GLN A 152 -2.23 4.85 32.61
C GLN A 152 -1.30 4.25 31.54
N LEU A 153 -0.78 5.08 30.62
CA LEU A 153 0.17 4.64 29.60
C LEU A 153 1.49 4.17 30.23
N LEU A 154 2.04 4.93 31.18
CA LEU A 154 3.26 4.56 31.92
C LEU A 154 3.09 3.29 32.76
N GLN A 155 1.92 3.11 33.39
CA GLN A 155 1.58 1.87 34.11
C GLN A 155 1.37 0.66 33.18
N GLY A 156 1.10 0.92 31.90
CA GLY A 156 0.90 -0.10 30.87
C GLY A 156 2.19 -0.58 30.19
N LEU A 157 3.36 -0.04 30.55
CA LEU A 157 4.64 -0.45 29.97
C LEU A 157 4.95 -1.92 30.27
N ARG A 158 5.24 -2.70 29.23
CA ARG A 158 5.55 -4.14 29.28
C ARG A 158 6.55 -4.49 28.20
N PHE A 159 7.36 -5.52 28.44
CA PHE A 159 8.21 -6.10 27.40
C PHE A 159 7.39 -6.55 26.18
N LEU A 160 7.99 -6.41 25.00
CA LEU A 160 7.37 -6.86 23.76
C LEU A 160 7.37 -8.40 23.73
N PRO A 161 6.23 -9.05 23.44
CA PRO A 161 6.22 -10.50 23.26
C PRO A 161 6.99 -10.86 21.99
N VAL A 162 7.65 -12.02 21.96
CA VAL A 162 8.25 -12.52 20.72
C VAL A 162 7.13 -12.74 19.68
N PRO A 163 7.25 -12.17 18.46
CA PRO A 163 6.22 -12.34 17.44
C PRO A 163 6.02 -13.82 17.10
N ARG A 164 4.77 -14.23 16.86
CA ARG A 164 4.48 -15.59 16.38
C ARG A 164 4.94 -15.75 14.93
N ALA A 165 5.20 -16.99 14.52
CA ALA A 165 5.49 -17.31 13.13
C ALA A 165 4.31 -16.88 12.23
N PRO A 166 4.54 -16.13 11.14
CA PRO A 166 3.50 -15.83 10.16
C PRO A 166 3.05 -17.09 9.40
N GLU A 167 1.88 -17.04 8.79
CA GLU A 167 1.34 -18.10 7.94
C GLU A 167 1.31 -17.63 6.48
N ILE A 168 2.04 -18.33 5.59
CA ILE A 168 2.03 -18.03 4.16
C ILE A 168 0.71 -18.49 3.53
N GLU A 169 0.02 -17.57 2.87
CA GLU A 169 -1.25 -17.81 2.18
C GLU A 169 -0.97 -18.30 0.76
N VAL A 170 -0.72 -19.62 0.64
CA VAL A 170 -0.32 -20.26 -0.63
C VAL A 170 -1.30 -19.98 -1.78
N GLN A 171 -2.58 -19.79 -1.47
CA GLN A 171 -3.63 -19.51 -2.46
C GLN A 171 -3.53 -18.12 -3.10
N ASP A 172 -2.97 -17.16 -2.36
CA ASP A 172 -2.80 -15.77 -2.80
C ASP A 172 -1.38 -15.50 -3.33
N CYS A 173 -0.47 -16.47 -3.14
CA CYS A 173 0.84 -16.44 -3.76
C CYS A 173 0.73 -16.65 -5.28
N MET A 174 1.50 -15.87 -6.05
CA MET A 174 1.47 -15.92 -7.51
C MET A 174 2.87 -16.09 -8.09
N VAL A 175 2.98 -16.94 -9.12
CA VAL A 175 4.19 -17.09 -9.94
C VAL A 175 3.84 -16.72 -11.38
N VAL A 176 4.12 -15.47 -11.75
CA VAL A 176 3.76 -14.90 -13.04
C VAL A 176 4.85 -13.98 -13.55
N ASP A 177 5.10 -13.98 -14.86
CA ASP A 177 6.04 -13.09 -15.54
C ASP A 177 7.44 -13.05 -14.90
N ASN A 178 7.97 -14.21 -14.50
CA ASN A 178 9.28 -14.32 -13.85
C ASN A 178 9.38 -13.55 -12.53
N ALA A 179 8.22 -13.29 -11.92
CA ALA A 179 8.08 -12.74 -10.60
C ALA A 179 7.34 -13.73 -9.69
N VAL A 180 7.68 -13.67 -8.40
CA VAL A 180 6.99 -14.43 -7.35
C VAL A 180 6.44 -13.44 -6.33
N THR A 181 5.12 -13.41 -6.19
CA THR A 181 4.44 -12.69 -5.11
C THR A 181 4.15 -13.68 -3.99
N ILE A 182 4.69 -13.40 -2.81
CA ILE A 182 4.43 -14.15 -1.59
C ILE A 182 3.53 -13.29 -0.70
N VAL A 183 2.46 -13.89 -0.19
CA VAL A 183 1.49 -13.27 0.71
C VAL A 183 1.43 -14.09 1.98
N TRP A 184 1.38 -13.42 3.13
CA TRP A 184 1.25 -14.06 4.43
C TRP A 184 0.29 -13.28 5.32
N ARG A 185 -0.08 -13.88 6.45
CA ARG A 185 -0.85 -13.22 7.50
C ARG A 185 -0.29 -13.59 8.87
N MET A 186 -0.62 -12.77 9.86
CA MET A 186 -0.34 -13.12 11.25
C MET A 186 -1.50 -13.94 11.82
N PRO A 187 -1.25 -15.06 12.53
CA PRO A 187 -2.30 -15.88 13.14
C PRO A 187 -3.10 -15.13 14.21
N VAL A 188 -2.47 -14.14 14.84
CA VAL A 188 -3.05 -13.24 15.84
C VAL A 188 -2.68 -11.83 15.41
N GLU A 189 -3.63 -10.90 15.46
CA GLU A 189 -3.34 -9.49 15.21
C GLU A 189 -2.39 -8.96 16.29
N ASP A 190 -1.11 -8.89 15.95
CA ASP A 190 -0.08 -8.28 16.77
C ASP A 190 0.30 -6.94 16.15
N SER A 191 -0.17 -5.86 16.75
CA SER A 191 0.07 -4.49 16.29
C SER A 191 1.50 -4.01 16.55
N LYS A 192 2.38 -4.86 17.08
CA LYS A 192 3.75 -4.49 17.50
C LYS A 192 4.84 -5.04 16.59
N ILE A 193 4.49 -5.53 15.40
CA ILE A 193 5.46 -5.96 14.39
C ILE A 193 6.11 -4.73 13.76
N ASP A 194 7.44 -4.71 13.75
CA ASP A 194 8.23 -3.66 13.12
C ASP A 194 8.47 -3.96 11.63
N HIS A 195 8.89 -5.19 11.31
CA HIS A 195 9.15 -5.63 9.94
C HIS A 195 9.09 -7.17 9.82
N TYR A 196 9.16 -7.66 8.59
CA TYR A 196 9.28 -9.08 8.26
C TYR A 196 10.59 -9.35 7.52
N ILE A 197 11.10 -10.56 7.71
CA ILE A 197 12.23 -11.11 6.97
C ILE A 197 11.72 -12.27 6.12
N LEU A 198 11.82 -12.13 4.80
CA LEU A 198 11.49 -13.16 3.83
C LEU A 198 12.78 -13.85 3.39
N GLU A 199 12.79 -15.17 3.46
CA GLU A 199 13.86 -15.98 2.92
C GLU A 199 13.34 -16.87 1.80
N TYR A 200 14.15 -17.01 0.74
CA TYR A 200 13.84 -17.89 -0.36
C TYR A 200 15.06 -18.66 -0.87
N ARG A 201 14.82 -19.78 -1.55
CA ARG A 201 15.87 -20.54 -2.24
C ARG A 201 15.33 -21.37 -3.38
N LYS A 202 16.16 -21.61 -4.38
CA LYS A 202 15.81 -22.41 -5.56
C LYS A 202 16.10 -23.90 -5.37
N THR A 203 15.18 -24.77 -5.76
CA THR A 203 15.33 -26.23 -5.64
C THR A 203 14.68 -26.98 -6.81
N ASN A 204 15.19 -28.18 -7.08
CA ASN A 204 14.59 -29.11 -8.05
C ASN A 204 13.71 -30.18 -7.39
N HIS A 205 13.60 -30.16 -6.07
CA HIS A 205 12.79 -31.09 -5.31
C HIS A 205 11.48 -30.45 -4.86
N GLU A 206 10.40 -31.21 -5.00
CA GLU A 206 9.09 -30.81 -4.49
C GLU A 206 9.01 -31.10 -2.98
N GLY A 207 8.38 -30.19 -2.24
CA GLY A 207 8.14 -30.34 -0.81
C GLY A 207 9.23 -29.75 0.09
N LEU A 208 9.13 -30.07 1.38
CA LEU A 208 9.93 -29.45 2.44
C LEU A 208 11.44 -29.54 2.18
N PRO A 209 12.20 -28.49 2.58
CA PRO A 209 13.65 -28.51 2.65
C PRO A 209 14.25 -29.82 3.17
N ARG A 210 14.99 -30.56 2.33
CA ARG A 210 15.77 -31.71 2.80
C ARG A 210 16.94 -31.19 3.64
N VAL A 211 17.18 -31.80 4.81
CA VAL A 211 18.25 -31.41 5.76
C VAL A 211 19.66 -31.46 5.13
N LYS A 212 19.86 -32.26 4.06
CA LYS A 212 21.12 -32.37 3.31
C LYS A 212 21.27 -31.37 2.15
N ASP A 213 20.32 -30.46 1.94
CA ASP A 213 20.38 -29.49 0.84
C ASP A 213 21.15 -28.25 1.32
N GLU A 214 22.48 -28.24 1.07
CA GLU A 214 23.47 -27.23 1.50
C GLU A 214 23.27 -25.82 0.88
N ARG A 215 22.23 -25.61 0.07
CA ARG A 215 21.96 -24.31 -0.54
C ARG A 215 21.48 -23.29 0.50
N CYS A 216 22.24 -22.20 0.63
CA CYS A 216 21.91 -21.06 1.48
C CYS A 216 20.57 -20.42 1.08
N TRP A 217 19.86 -19.89 2.08
CA TRP A 217 18.70 -19.04 1.86
C TRP A 217 19.16 -17.65 1.42
N GLU A 218 18.52 -17.11 0.40
CA GLU A 218 18.60 -15.69 0.05
C GLU A 218 17.63 -14.90 0.93
N LEU A 219 18.03 -13.71 1.38
CA LEU A 219 17.33 -12.94 2.40
C LEU A 219 16.85 -11.60 1.86
N VAL A 220 15.60 -11.28 2.18
CA VAL A 220 14.99 -9.97 2.00
C VAL A 220 14.56 -9.47 3.38
N ASP A 221 15.18 -8.37 3.81
CA ASP A 221 14.91 -7.75 5.10
C ASP A 221 13.98 -6.54 4.99
N ASN A 222 13.50 -6.08 6.14
CA ASN A 222 12.80 -4.82 6.34
C ASN A 222 11.50 -4.72 5.52
N VAL A 223 10.82 -5.84 5.32
CA VAL A 223 9.52 -5.85 4.64
C VAL A 223 8.45 -5.32 5.60
N LYS A 224 7.75 -4.24 5.23
CA LYS A 224 6.73 -3.61 6.11
C LYS A 224 5.31 -4.13 5.90
N ASN A 225 5.04 -4.69 4.73
CA ASN A 225 3.72 -5.23 4.39
C ASN A 225 3.70 -6.76 4.60
N THR A 226 2.51 -7.36 4.57
CA THR A 226 2.34 -8.81 4.61
C THR A 226 2.33 -9.44 3.20
N GLU A 227 2.88 -8.72 2.23
CA GLU A 227 3.07 -9.18 0.85
C GLU A 227 4.42 -8.68 0.33
N TYR A 228 5.08 -9.49 -0.48
CA TYR A 228 6.31 -9.10 -1.16
C TYR A 228 6.40 -9.73 -2.54
N MET A 229 6.86 -8.95 -3.53
CA MET A 229 7.03 -9.39 -4.91
C MET A 229 8.51 -9.41 -5.28
N LEU A 230 9.04 -10.61 -5.50
CA LEU A 230 10.36 -10.82 -6.08
C LEU A 230 10.26 -10.72 -7.60
N THR A 231 10.98 -9.78 -8.21
CA THR A 231 10.96 -9.55 -9.67
C THR A 231 12.30 -9.87 -10.32
N GLY A 232 12.29 -10.14 -11.63
CA GLY A 232 13.52 -10.35 -12.41
C GLY A 232 14.20 -11.69 -12.13
N LEU A 233 13.45 -12.68 -11.65
CA LEU A 233 13.99 -13.98 -11.32
C LEU A 233 14.20 -14.82 -12.59
N LYS A 234 15.38 -15.43 -12.72
CA LYS A 234 15.58 -16.53 -13.67
C LYS A 234 15.08 -17.83 -13.03
N PHE A 235 14.07 -18.46 -13.62
CA PHE A 235 13.53 -19.73 -13.15
C PHE A 235 14.31 -20.89 -13.77
N ASP A 236 15.53 -21.10 -13.28
CA ASP A 236 16.46 -22.18 -13.67
C ASP A 236 16.31 -23.46 -12.84
N SER A 237 15.45 -23.43 -11.81
CA SER A 237 15.04 -24.60 -11.03
C SER A 237 13.54 -24.82 -11.18
N LYS A 238 13.08 -26.04 -10.91
CA LYS A 238 11.64 -26.39 -11.03
C LYS A 238 10.77 -25.78 -9.91
N PHE A 239 11.36 -25.53 -8.75
CA PHE A 239 10.66 -24.99 -7.60
C PHE A 239 11.48 -23.93 -6.86
N MET A 240 10.78 -23.13 -6.06
CA MET A 240 11.38 -22.25 -5.07
C MET A 240 10.71 -22.46 -3.72
N ASN A 241 11.51 -22.47 -2.65
CA ASN A 241 11.01 -22.51 -1.28
C ASN A 241 11.03 -21.12 -0.68
N PHE A 242 10.04 -20.81 0.14
CA PHE A 242 9.87 -19.53 0.81
C PHE A 242 9.54 -19.75 2.29
N ARG A 243 10.10 -18.91 3.15
CA ARG A 243 9.71 -18.83 4.57
C ARG A 243 9.81 -17.39 5.04
N VAL A 244 8.94 -16.99 5.95
CA VAL A 244 8.89 -15.61 6.46
C VAL A 244 8.86 -15.62 7.97
N ARG A 245 9.51 -14.65 8.62
CA ARG A 245 9.38 -14.42 10.06
C ARG A 245 9.00 -12.97 10.34
N ALA A 246 8.31 -12.75 11.46
CA ALA A 246 7.97 -11.43 11.96
C ALA A 246 9.02 -10.96 12.97
N CYS A 247 9.37 -9.69 12.91
CA CYS A 247 10.31 -9.04 13.82
C CYS A 247 9.62 -7.86 14.49
N ASN A 248 9.79 -7.72 15.80
CA ASN A 248 9.49 -6.47 16.50
C ASN A 248 10.81 -5.80 16.92
N LYS A 249 10.71 -4.67 17.62
CA LYS A 249 11.90 -3.92 18.07
C LYS A 249 12.82 -4.70 19.02
N ALA A 250 12.33 -5.73 19.69
CA ALA A 250 13.08 -6.46 20.71
C ALA A 250 13.52 -7.87 20.27
N ALA A 251 12.77 -8.51 19.37
CA ALA A 251 12.97 -9.91 19.01
C ALA A 251 12.48 -10.23 17.60
N ALA A 252 13.17 -11.18 16.96
CA ALA A 252 12.69 -11.88 15.79
C ALA A 252 11.98 -13.17 16.23
N GLY A 253 10.77 -13.38 15.71
CA GLY A 253 10.03 -14.61 15.89
C GLY A 253 10.58 -15.77 15.05
N ASP A 254 9.94 -16.92 15.21
CA ASP A 254 10.20 -18.10 14.39
C ASP A 254 9.79 -17.89 12.93
N TYR A 255 10.42 -18.63 12.03
CA TYR A 255 9.99 -18.70 10.63
C TYR A 255 8.69 -19.47 10.49
N SER A 256 7.88 -19.07 9.50
CA SER A 256 6.76 -19.83 8.99
C SER A 256 7.19 -21.22 8.53
N ASP A 257 6.23 -22.13 8.45
CA ASP A 257 6.42 -23.35 7.68
C ASP A 257 6.80 -22.99 6.24
N PRO A 258 7.83 -23.63 5.67
CA PRO A 258 8.30 -23.26 4.34
C PRO A 258 7.32 -23.75 3.27
N VAL A 259 7.02 -22.86 2.32
CA VAL A 259 6.14 -23.13 1.19
C VAL A 259 6.96 -23.31 -0.09
N THR A 260 6.61 -24.34 -0.87
CA THR A 260 7.22 -24.61 -2.17
C THR A 260 6.30 -24.15 -3.30
N LEU A 261 6.79 -23.28 -4.18
CA LEU A 261 6.07 -22.83 -5.38
C LEU A 261 6.74 -23.37 -6.65
N GLU A 262 5.94 -23.82 -7.61
CA GLU A 262 6.42 -24.32 -8.90
C GLU A 262 6.77 -23.17 -9.85
N THR A 263 8.02 -23.14 -10.29
CA THR A 263 8.54 -22.17 -11.25
C THR A 263 8.47 -22.76 -12.66
N ARG A 264 7.32 -22.55 -13.33
CA ARG A 264 7.04 -23.10 -14.66
C ARG A 264 7.74 -22.31 -15.76
N ALA A 265 8.99 -22.66 -16.08
CA ALA A 265 9.75 -22.06 -17.17
C ALA A 265 10.50 -23.12 -17.99
N PHE A 266 10.70 -22.82 -19.28
CA PHE A 266 11.46 -23.68 -20.17
C PHE A 266 12.96 -23.36 -20.06
N ASN A 267 13.74 -24.34 -19.64
CA ASN A 267 15.20 -24.24 -19.56
C ASN A 267 15.83 -25.19 -20.56
N PHE A 268 16.73 -24.67 -21.38
CA PHE A 268 17.54 -25.43 -22.32
C PHE A 268 18.83 -24.66 -22.61
N GLY A 269 19.87 -25.39 -23.02
CA GLY A 269 21.11 -24.86 -23.55
C GLY A 269 21.30 -25.22 -25.02
N PHE A 270 22.44 -24.85 -25.58
CA PHE A 270 22.83 -25.27 -26.93
C PHE A 270 23.38 -26.70 -26.90
N ASP A 271 22.90 -27.55 -27.81
CA ASP A 271 23.44 -28.90 -28.03
C ASP A 271 24.72 -28.81 -28.85
N SER A 272 25.87 -28.70 -28.17
CA SER A 272 27.21 -28.67 -28.78
C SER A 272 27.52 -29.92 -29.63
N SER A 273 26.81 -31.04 -29.44
CA SER A 273 27.00 -32.22 -30.29
C SER A 273 26.39 -32.03 -31.68
N SER A 274 25.33 -31.20 -31.78
CA SER A 274 24.68 -30.86 -33.05
C SER A 274 25.39 -29.75 -33.83
N SER A 275 26.21 -28.93 -33.17
CA SER A 275 26.70 -27.67 -33.77
C SER A 275 27.54 -27.88 -35.02
N HIS A 276 27.39 -26.97 -35.99
CA HIS A 276 28.28 -26.87 -37.12
C HIS A 276 29.73 -26.60 -36.66
N LEU A 277 30.73 -27.10 -37.40
CA LEU A 277 32.16 -26.98 -37.04
C LEU A 277 32.62 -25.53 -36.86
N ASN A 278 32.11 -24.62 -37.69
CA ASN A 278 32.35 -23.18 -37.60
C ASN A 278 31.51 -22.44 -36.55
N LEU A 279 30.84 -23.14 -35.63
CA LEU A 279 30.14 -22.52 -34.51
C LEU A 279 30.83 -22.89 -33.20
N LYS A 280 31.26 -21.87 -32.47
CA LYS A 280 31.72 -21.99 -31.10
C LYS A 280 30.51 -21.84 -30.18
N VAL A 281 30.22 -22.89 -29.43
CA VAL A 281 29.12 -22.92 -28.47
C VAL A 281 29.69 -22.72 -27.06
N GLU A 282 29.15 -21.74 -26.35
CA GLU A 282 29.36 -21.52 -24.92
C GLU A 282 28.02 -21.74 -24.18
N GLU A 283 28.00 -21.58 -22.86
CA GLU A 283 26.86 -21.97 -22.02
C GLU A 283 25.53 -21.27 -22.40
N CYS A 284 25.59 -19.98 -22.77
CA CYS A 284 24.42 -19.18 -23.16
C CYS A 284 24.65 -18.37 -24.46
N SER A 285 25.70 -18.67 -25.22
CA SER A 285 25.99 -17.99 -26.49
C SER A 285 26.51 -18.96 -27.56
N VAL A 286 26.28 -18.59 -28.81
CA VAL A 286 26.86 -19.28 -29.96
C VAL A 286 27.41 -18.24 -30.92
N GLU A 287 28.66 -18.42 -31.33
CA GLU A 287 29.38 -17.50 -32.22
C GLU A 287 29.95 -18.22 -33.42
N TRP A 288 29.90 -17.56 -34.56
CA TRP A 288 30.50 -18.03 -35.79
C TRP A 288 32.01 -17.77 -35.77
N ASP A 289 32.78 -18.86 -35.88
CA ASP A 289 34.23 -18.83 -35.98
C ASP A 289 34.70 -19.08 -37.43
N PRO A 290 35.27 -18.07 -38.12
CA PRO A 290 35.82 -18.24 -39.47
C PRO A 290 36.95 -19.28 -39.53
N GLN A 291 37.61 -19.57 -38.40
CA GLN A 291 38.73 -20.51 -38.30
C GLN A 291 38.30 -21.92 -37.85
N GLY A 292 37.04 -22.12 -37.45
CA GLY A 292 36.50 -23.36 -36.84
C GLY A 292 36.54 -24.63 -37.71
N GLY A 293 37.18 -24.59 -38.88
CA GLY A 293 37.50 -25.75 -39.71
C GLY A 293 39.00 -26.09 -39.83
N LYS A 294 39.90 -25.35 -39.18
CA LYS A 294 41.37 -25.52 -39.28
C LYS A 294 42.00 -25.68 -37.89
N GLY A 295 41.67 -26.75 -37.18
CA GLY A 295 42.16 -26.91 -35.81
C GLY A 295 41.89 -28.24 -35.15
N LEU A 296 42.03 -29.36 -35.87
CA LEU A 296 42.23 -30.65 -35.23
C LEU A 296 43.08 -31.58 -36.13
N ASP A 297 44.24 -31.08 -36.54
CA ASP A 297 45.40 -31.89 -36.99
C ASP A 297 46.62 -30.97 -37.17
N SER A 298 47.18 -30.50 -36.06
CA SER A 298 48.50 -29.89 -36.05
C SER A 298 49.18 -30.23 -34.73
N LYS A 299 49.76 -31.43 -34.72
CA LYS A 299 50.69 -31.87 -33.68
C LYS A 299 51.81 -30.82 -33.58
N VAL A 300 51.82 -30.15 -32.43
CA VAL A 300 52.76 -29.12 -32.02
C VAL A 300 54.20 -29.54 -32.34
N LYS A 301 54.86 -28.78 -33.22
CA LYS A 301 56.32 -28.78 -33.34
C LYS A 301 56.81 -27.45 -32.78
N GLY A 302 57.10 -27.44 -31.47
CA GLY A 302 57.75 -26.32 -30.81
C GLY A 302 59.14 -26.11 -31.41
N LYS A 303 59.43 -24.86 -31.78
CA LYS A 303 60.78 -24.36 -32.07
C LYS A 303 61.20 -23.51 -30.87
N GLU A 304 62.01 -24.08 -30.00
CA GLU A 304 62.91 -23.28 -29.14
C GLU A 304 64.23 -23.09 -29.87
N ASN A 305 64.74 -21.86 -29.85
CA ASN A 305 66.05 -21.50 -30.38
C ASN A 305 66.89 -20.96 -29.22
N LYS A 306 67.94 -21.69 -28.85
CA LYS A 306 69.27 -21.18 -28.39
C LYS A 306 70.15 -22.38 -28.01
N GLY A 307 71.34 -22.47 -28.59
CA GLY A 307 72.40 -23.35 -28.09
C GLY A 307 73.22 -24.03 -29.18
N SER A 308 74.51 -23.70 -29.22
CA SER A 308 75.51 -24.05 -30.23
C SER A 308 76.02 -25.50 -30.17
N ALA A 309 76.56 -25.94 -31.31
CA ALA A 309 77.71 -26.83 -31.50
C ALA A 309 77.52 -28.37 -31.63
N HIS A 310 78.04 -28.84 -32.77
CA HIS A 310 78.92 -30.01 -32.97
C HIS A 310 78.37 -31.25 -33.70
N LEU A 311 78.77 -31.32 -34.98
CA LEU A 311 79.33 -32.42 -35.76
C LEU A 311 78.74 -33.85 -35.75
N THR A 312 78.46 -34.25 -37.00
CA THR A 312 78.88 -35.49 -37.71
C THR A 312 78.01 -36.73 -37.71
N ASN A 313 77.81 -37.18 -38.96
CA ASN A 313 77.90 -38.57 -39.44
C ASN A 313 76.75 -39.51 -39.09
N LEU A 314 76.35 -40.45 -39.94
CA LEU A 314 76.45 -40.68 -41.38
C LEU A 314 75.59 -41.95 -41.58
N LYS A 315 75.01 -42.09 -42.77
CA LYS A 315 74.76 -43.36 -43.48
C LYS A 315 73.63 -44.32 -43.03
N ASN A 316 72.80 -44.55 -44.06
CA ASN A 316 72.41 -45.85 -44.64
C ASN A 316 70.97 -46.34 -44.43
N MET A 317 70.15 -46.06 -45.44
CA MET A 317 69.62 -47.04 -46.41
C MET A 317 69.34 -48.46 -45.88
N THR A 318 68.08 -48.90 -45.91
CA THR A 318 67.59 -49.88 -46.89
C THR A 318 66.07 -50.09 -46.84
N ARG A 319 65.56 -50.50 -48.00
CA ARG A 319 64.16 -50.67 -48.41
C ARG A 319 63.49 -51.89 -47.76
N SER A 320 62.17 -51.81 -47.63
CA SER A 320 61.18 -52.67 -48.34
C SER A 320 60.06 -53.23 -47.46
N GLY A 321 58.86 -53.29 -48.04
CA GLY A 321 57.86 -54.33 -47.74
C GLY A 321 56.68 -53.95 -46.85
N THR A 322 55.63 -53.39 -47.43
CA THR A 322 54.23 -53.67 -47.04
C THR A 322 53.75 -54.95 -47.75
N PRO A 323 52.59 -55.60 -47.43
CA PRO A 323 51.66 -55.44 -46.29
C PRO A 323 51.15 -56.78 -45.64
N SER A 324 50.67 -56.67 -44.38
CA SER A 324 49.48 -57.32 -43.73
C SER A 324 49.20 -58.84 -43.83
N PRO A 325 48.25 -59.45 -43.06
CA PRO A 325 47.52 -59.06 -41.82
C PRO A 325 47.52 -60.18 -40.74
N LYS A 326 47.43 -59.89 -39.42
CA LYS A 326 46.77 -60.83 -38.47
C LYS A 326 46.08 -60.12 -37.29
N ARG A 327 44.90 -60.64 -37.01
CA ARG A 327 43.87 -60.31 -36.02
C ARG A 327 44.29 -60.88 -34.65
N GLY A 328 44.14 -60.11 -33.57
CA GLY A 328 44.32 -60.56 -32.19
C GLY A 328 43.70 -59.55 -31.22
N SER A 329 42.70 -59.99 -30.48
CA SER A 329 41.79 -59.23 -29.62
C SER A 329 42.38 -58.83 -28.28
N ASN A 330 41.96 -57.68 -27.73
CA ASN A 330 41.41 -57.60 -26.37
C ASN A 330 40.61 -56.30 -26.13
N THR A 331 39.29 -56.48 -26.08
CA THR A 331 38.28 -55.85 -25.21
C THR A 331 38.58 -54.49 -24.54
N ARG A 332 37.88 -53.45 -25.00
CA ARG A 332 37.26 -52.42 -24.15
C ARG A 332 35.79 -52.25 -24.55
N SER A 333 34.95 -52.19 -23.52
CA SER A 333 33.49 -52.09 -23.56
C SER A 333 33.00 -50.94 -24.44
N PRO A 334 31.83 -51.07 -25.10
CA PRO A 334 31.33 -50.07 -26.02
C PRO A 334 30.77 -48.87 -25.24
N ALA A 335 31.39 -47.70 -25.41
CA ALA A 335 30.76 -46.43 -25.09
C ALA A 335 29.50 -46.24 -25.98
N PRO A 336 28.46 -45.53 -25.51
CA PRO A 336 27.18 -45.45 -26.21
C PRO A 336 27.37 -44.77 -27.56
N ARG A 337 27.14 -45.50 -28.65
CA ARG A 337 26.95 -44.91 -29.97
C ARG A 337 25.60 -44.20 -29.97
N GLY A 338 25.62 -42.88 -29.83
CA GLY A 338 24.43 -42.03 -29.94
C GLY A 338 24.74 -40.58 -30.28
N GLY A 339 25.94 -40.28 -30.77
CA GLY A 339 26.31 -38.93 -31.19
C GLY A 339 25.55 -38.54 -32.45
N ARG A 340 24.72 -37.50 -32.36
CA ARG A 340 24.10 -36.90 -33.53
C ARG A 340 25.20 -36.38 -34.46
N ASP A 341 25.03 -36.60 -35.75
CA ASP A 341 25.97 -36.05 -36.71
C ASP A 341 25.85 -34.52 -36.76
N ARG A 342 27.00 -33.83 -36.70
CA ARG A 342 27.09 -32.38 -36.79
C ARG A 342 26.51 -31.85 -38.10
N PHE A 343 25.91 -30.67 -38.07
CA PHE A 343 25.53 -29.96 -39.31
C PHE A 343 26.78 -29.62 -40.12
N THR A 344 26.66 -29.64 -41.44
CA THR A 344 27.77 -29.44 -42.39
C THR A 344 27.34 -28.61 -43.60
N GLY A 345 28.31 -28.07 -44.34
CA GLY A 345 28.06 -27.28 -45.54
C GLY A 345 27.62 -25.85 -45.21
N GLU A 346 26.57 -25.36 -45.85
CA GLU A 346 26.01 -24.02 -45.58
C GLU A 346 25.04 -23.99 -44.40
N SER A 347 24.83 -25.13 -43.73
CA SER A 347 23.95 -25.25 -42.56
C SER A 347 24.69 -24.90 -41.28
N TYR A 348 24.99 -23.61 -41.07
CA TYR A 348 25.59 -23.09 -39.84
C TYR A 348 24.62 -23.15 -38.65
N THR A 349 24.17 -24.34 -38.30
CA THR A 349 23.06 -24.60 -37.38
C THR A 349 23.57 -25.17 -36.05
N VAL A 350 22.88 -24.82 -34.97
CA VAL A 350 22.93 -25.47 -33.65
C VAL A 350 21.50 -25.63 -33.13
N LEU A 351 21.22 -26.73 -32.44
CA LEU A 351 19.92 -27.02 -31.85
C LEU A 351 19.96 -26.82 -30.33
N GLY A 352 18.78 -26.70 -29.71
CA GLY A 352 18.63 -26.82 -28.27
C GLY A 352 18.86 -28.27 -27.80
N ASP A 353 19.39 -28.42 -26.59
CA ASP A 353 19.63 -29.71 -25.93
C ASP A 353 18.34 -30.39 -25.41
N THR A 354 17.27 -29.61 -25.26
CA THR A 354 16.00 -30.06 -24.68
C THR A 354 14.88 -29.93 -25.71
N SER A 355 14.09 -31.00 -25.86
CA SER A 355 12.91 -31.00 -26.74
C SER A 355 11.66 -30.48 -26.04
N ILE A 356 10.82 -29.80 -26.82
CA ILE A 356 9.48 -29.38 -26.47
C ILE A 356 8.51 -30.47 -26.94
N ASP A 357 7.89 -31.16 -26.00
CA ASP A 357 7.02 -32.32 -26.23
C ASP A 357 5.53 -32.07 -25.91
N SER A 358 5.23 -30.99 -25.19
CA SER A 358 3.88 -30.55 -24.81
C SER A 358 3.93 -29.13 -24.23
N ARG A 359 2.77 -28.50 -24.00
CA ARG A 359 2.60 -27.20 -23.33
C ARG A 359 3.11 -25.99 -24.12
N GLN A 360 3.06 -24.86 -23.42
CA GLN A 360 3.46 -23.53 -23.89
C GLN A 360 4.79 -23.13 -23.29
N HIS A 361 5.74 -22.75 -24.14
CA HIS A 361 7.09 -22.36 -23.74
C HIS A 361 7.46 -21.01 -24.36
N TYR A 362 8.34 -20.29 -23.67
CA TYR A 362 8.85 -19.01 -24.12
C TYR A 362 10.34 -18.87 -23.82
N TRP A 363 11.09 -18.31 -24.76
CA TRP A 363 12.50 -17.96 -24.59
C TRP A 363 12.84 -16.74 -25.44
N GLU A 364 13.96 -16.10 -25.13
CA GLU A 364 14.39 -14.91 -25.86
C GLU A 364 15.80 -15.08 -26.41
N VAL A 365 16.04 -14.46 -27.56
CA VAL A 365 17.32 -14.51 -28.26
C VAL A 365 17.75 -13.10 -28.61
N LYS A 366 18.98 -12.75 -28.24
CA LYS A 366 19.60 -11.47 -28.55
C LYS A 366 20.72 -11.68 -29.55
N ALA A 367 20.76 -10.86 -30.60
CA ALA A 367 21.90 -10.83 -31.50
C ALA A 367 23.10 -10.13 -30.83
N LEU A 368 24.29 -10.72 -30.91
CA LEU A 368 25.52 -10.09 -30.44
C LEU A 368 25.95 -8.97 -31.39
N LYS A 369 26.82 -8.07 -30.90
CA LYS A 369 27.35 -6.96 -31.69
C LYS A 369 28.00 -7.50 -32.97
N ASP A 370 27.75 -6.84 -34.09
CA ASP A 370 28.24 -7.20 -35.44
C ASP A 370 27.64 -8.44 -36.10
N CYS A 371 26.57 -9.03 -35.54
CA CYS A 371 25.85 -10.14 -36.18
C CYS A 371 25.24 -9.74 -37.53
N LYS A 372 25.69 -10.41 -38.60
CA LYS A 372 25.32 -10.11 -39.99
C LYS A 372 24.16 -10.95 -40.48
N SER A 373 24.07 -12.23 -40.12
CA SER A 373 22.94 -13.07 -40.54
C SER A 373 22.65 -14.15 -39.52
N TYR A 374 21.38 -14.31 -39.17
CA TYR A 374 20.96 -15.36 -38.25
C TYR A 374 19.52 -15.80 -38.49
N SER A 375 19.17 -16.97 -37.99
CA SER A 375 17.79 -17.47 -37.95
C SER A 375 17.48 -18.05 -36.59
N VAL A 376 16.28 -17.77 -36.09
CA VAL A 376 15.78 -18.27 -34.81
C VAL A 376 14.43 -18.93 -35.05
N GLY A 377 14.24 -20.13 -34.52
CA GLY A 377 12.97 -20.82 -34.67
C GLY A 377 12.95 -22.18 -33.98
N VAL A 378 12.15 -23.08 -34.54
CA VAL A 378 12.05 -24.48 -34.09
C VAL A 378 12.16 -25.44 -35.26
N ALA A 379 12.60 -26.65 -34.98
CA ALA A 379 12.75 -27.73 -35.94
C ALA A 379 12.29 -29.07 -35.33
N TYR A 380 11.88 -30.02 -36.17
CA TYR A 380 11.80 -31.41 -35.73
C TYR A 380 13.19 -31.98 -35.47
N LYS A 381 13.27 -32.95 -34.54
CA LYS A 381 14.54 -33.57 -34.13
C LYS A 381 15.21 -34.39 -35.24
N ASN A 382 14.53 -34.71 -36.34
CA ASN A 382 15.09 -35.45 -37.46
C ASN A 382 15.62 -34.57 -38.61
N LEU A 383 16.01 -33.31 -38.33
CA LEU A 383 16.60 -32.41 -39.32
C LEU A 383 17.87 -33.00 -39.95
N GLY A 384 17.98 -32.98 -41.27
CA GLY A 384 19.14 -33.48 -42.01
C GLY A 384 20.37 -32.58 -41.86
N LYS A 385 21.57 -33.15 -41.94
CA LYS A 385 22.85 -32.44 -41.71
C LYS A 385 23.10 -31.24 -42.64
N PHE A 386 22.46 -31.24 -43.80
CA PHE A 386 22.59 -30.21 -44.85
C PHE A 386 21.34 -29.32 -44.96
N ASP A 387 20.35 -29.53 -44.09
CA ASP A 387 19.12 -28.74 -44.11
C ASP A 387 19.37 -27.38 -43.47
N GLN A 388 18.88 -26.32 -44.12
CA GLN A 388 18.91 -24.96 -43.58
C GLN A 388 17.53 -24.60 -43.04
N LEU A 389 17.50 -23.83 -41.95
CA LEU A 389 16.25 -23.41 -41.33
C LEU A 389 15.37 -22.62 -42.32
N GLY A 390 14.10 -23.00 -42.41
CA GLY A 390 13.11 -22.37 -43.28
C GLY A 390 13.05 -22.94 -44.71
N LYS A 391 14.00 -23.79 -45.12
CA LYS A 391 13.98 -24.43 -46.47
C LYS A 391 13.14 -25.71 -46.51
N THR A 392 12.96 -26.39 -45.37
CA THR A 392 12.21 -27.65 -45.28
C THR A 392 10.83 -27.46 -44.67
N ASN A 393 9.94 -28.44 -44.83
CA ASN A 393 8.64 -28.48 -44.13
C ASN A 393 8.74 -28.90 -42.65
N THR A 394 9.96 -29.18 -42.16
CA THR A 394 10.25 -29.60 -40.78
C THR A 394 10.84 -28.47 -39.93
N THR A 395 10.94 -27.25 -40.48
CA THR A 395 11.54 -26.09 -39.82
C THR A 395 10.68 -24.85 -39.98
N TRP A 396 10.60 -24.04 -38.92
CA TRP A 396 9.90 -22.75 -38.89
C TRP A 396 10.79 -21.73 -38.20
N CYS A 397 11.14 -20.64 -38.87
CA CYS A 397 12.03 -19.62 -38.29
C CYS A 397 11.73 -18.21 -38.76
N ILE A 398 12.23 -17.24 -38.00
CA ILE A 398 12.52 -15.89 -38.47
C ILE A 398 13.98 -15.86 -38.91
N HIS A 399 14.22 -15.18 -40.03
CA HIS A 399 15.52 -14.97 -40.63
C HIS A 399 15.82 -13.47 -40.71
N VAL A 400 17.01 -13.10 -40.25
CA VAL A 400 17.54 -11.73 -40.29
C VAL A 400 18.85 -11.77 -41.09
N ASN A 401 19.00 -10.85 -42.04
CA ASN A 401 20.23 -10.64 -42.79
C ASN A 401 20.48 -9.13 -42.90
N ASN A 402 21.68 -8.69 -42.50
CA ASN A 402 22.14 -7.30 -42.44
C ASN A 402 23.48 -7.12 -43.18
N TRP A 403 23.90 -8.07 -44.03
CA TRP A 403 25.25 -8.03 -44.63
C TRP A 403 25.36 -7.16 -45.88
N LEU A 404 24.46 -7.37 -46.86
CA LEU A 404 24.46 -6.67 -48.17
C LEU A 404 23.10 -6.06 -48.52
N GLN A 405 22.03 -6.78 -48.17
CA GLN A 405 20.65 -6.29 -48.24
C GLN A 405 19.97 -6.64 -46.93
N ASN A 406 19.41 -5.63 -46.27
CA ASN A 406 18.66 -5.85 -45.03
C ASN A 406 17.39 -6.64 -45.37
N SER A 407 17.31 -7.88 -44.89
CA SER A 407 16.14 -8.74 -45.06
C SER A 407 15.67 -9.24 -43.70
N PHE A 408 14.40 -9.04 -43.42
CA PHE A 408 13.74 -9.58 -42.24
C PHE A 408 12.52 -10.38 -42.69
N ALA A 409 12.54 -11.70 -42.50
CA ALA A 409 11.52 -12.56 -43.07
C ALA A 409 11.20 -13.77 -42.19
N ALA A 410 9.94 -14.17 -42.16
CA ALA A 410 9.51 -15.46 -41.66
C ALA A 410 9.67 -16.52 -42.76
N LYS A 411 10.34 -17.64 -42.46
CA LYS A 411 10.65 -18.70 -43.43
C LYS A 411 10.14 -20.07 -42.97
N HIS A 412 9.51 -20.80 -43.89
CA HIS A 412 9.06 -22.18 -43.72
C HIS A 412 8.85 -22.84 -45.09
N ASN A 413 9.26 -24.11 -45.26
CA ASN A 413 9.00 -24.90 -46.48
C ASN A 413 9.39 -24.17 -47.78
N ASN A 414 10.58 -23.56 -47.78
CA ASN A 414 11.13 -22.79 -48.89
C ASN A 414 10.30 -21.56 -49.30
N LYS A 415 9.36 -21.13 -48.44
CA LYS A 415 8.60 -19.89 -48.58
C LYS A 415 9.13 -18.87 -47.58
N ALA A 416 9.30 -17.63 -48.04
CA ALA A 416 9.71 -16.51 -47.22
C ALA A 416 8.65 -15.40 -47.28
N LYS A 417 8.22 -14.90 -46.13
CA LYS A 417 7.35 -13.73 -46.00
C LYS A 417 8.17 -12.58 -45.39
N SER A 418 8.38 -11.51 -46.15
CA SER A 418 9.01 -10.29 -45.64
C SER A 418 8.18 -9.68 -44.50
N LEU A 419 8.87 -9.15 -43.49
CA LEU A 419 8.28 -8.48 -42.34
C LEU A 419 8.63 -6.99 -42.43
N ASP A 420 7.60 -6.15 -42.57
CA ASP A 420 7.75 -4.71 -42.85
C ASP A 420 7.97 -3.87 -41.58
N MET A 421 8.80 -4.38 -40.66
CA MET A 421 9.05 -3.78 -39.36
C MET A 421 10.54 -3.86 -39.01
N PRO A 422 11.06 -2.94 -38.17
CA PRO A 422 12.47 -2.97 -37.80
C PRO A 422 12.82 -4.24 -37.03
N VAL A 423 14.03 -4.76 -37.26
CA VAL A 423 14.54 -5.92 -36.53
C VAL A 423 14.71 -5.52 -35.06
N PRO A 424 14.06 -6.20 -34.11
CA PRO A 424 14.22 -5.89 -32.70
C PRO A 424 15.60 -6.35 -32.20
N GLU A 425 16.10 -5.69 -31.15
CA GLU A 425 17.37 -6.08 -30.50
C GLU A 425 17.30 -7.51 -29.93
N ARG A 426 16.10 -7.90 -29.47
CA ARG A 426 15.84 -9.21 -28.88
C ARG A 426 14.52 -9.77 -29.40
N ILE A 427 14.54 -11.01 -29.87
CA ILE A 427 13.40 -11.73 -30.39
C ILE A 427 12.90 -12.71 -29.32
N GLY A 428 11.65 -12.56 -28.92
CA GLY A 428 10.94 -13.54 -28.10
C GLY A 428 10.30 -14.60 -28.97
N VAL A 429 10.45 -15.86 -28.58
CA VAL A 429 9.87 -17.02 -29.27
C VAL A 429 8.91 -17.69 -28.33
N TYR A 430 7.65 -17.80 -28.76
CA TYR A 430 6.59 -18.50 -28.06
C TYR A 430 6.19 -19.73 -28.86
N CYS A 431 6.22 -20.89 -28.23
CA CYS A 431 5.79 -22.15 -28.83
C CYS A 431 4.66 -22.74 -28.00
N ASP A 432 3.47 -22.83 -28.60
CA ASP A 432 2.35 -23.61 -28.10
C ASP A 432 2.23 -24.88 -28.95
N LEU A 433 2.81 -25.97 -28.45
CA LEU A 433 2.82 -27.23 -29.20
C LEU A 433 1.40 -27.81 -29.30
N ASP A 434 0.64 -27.74 -28.21
CA ASP A 434 -0.70 -28.31 -28.08
C ASP A 434 -1.73 -27.50 -28.90
N GLY A 435 -1.60 -26.17 -28.86
CA GLY A 435 -2.41 -25.24 -29.66
C GLY A 435 -1.98 -25.13 -31.14
N GLY A 436 -0.85 -25.73 -31.51
CA GLY A 436 -0.34 -25.72 -32.89
C GLY A 436 0.11 -24.34 -33.37
N GLN A 437 0.82 -23.61 -32.52
CA GLN A 437 1.22 -22.24 -32.79
C GLN A 437 2.68 -21.96 -32.44
N LEU A 438 3.37 -21.26 -33.34
CA LEU A 438 4.69 -20.68 -33.08
C LEU A 438 4.61 -19.18 -33.39
N SER A 439 4.84 -18.36 -32.38
CA SER A 439 4.77 -16.90 -32.50
C SER A 439 6.10 -16.27 -32.13
N PHE A 440 6.42 -15.18 -32.82
CA PHE A 440 7.62 -14.39 -32.58
C PHE A 440 7.24 -12.97 -32.18
N TYR A 441 7.93 -12.43 -31.20
CA TYR A 441 7.66 -11.11 -30.63
C TYR A 441 8.93 -10.28 -30.56
N ASN A 442 8.78 -8.96 -30.61
CA ASN A 442 9.78 -8.07 -30.05
C ASN A 442 9.78 -8.30 -28.54
N ALA A 443 10.90 -8.75 -27.97
CA ALA A 443 10.97 -9.11 -26.57
C ALA A 443 10.78 -7.91 -25.62
N GLU A 444 11.13 -6.70 -26.06
CA GLU A 444 11.00 -5.49 -25.23
C GLU A 444 9.56 -4.97 -25.26
N SER A 445 9.04 -4.66 -26.46
CA SER A 445 7.70 -4.08 -26.60
C SER A 445 6.56 -5.11 -26.54
N LYS A 446 6.89 -6.41 -26.53
CA LYS A 446 5.96 -7.54 -26.69
C LYS A 446 5.08 -7.43 -27.96
N GLN A 447 5.51 -6.65 -28.95
CA GLN A 447 4.85 -6.53 -30.25
C GLN A 447 4.99 -7.83 -31.04
N LEU A 448 3.88 -8.35 -31.56
CA LEU A 448 3.88 -9.54 -32.41
C LEU A 448 4.57 -9.26 -33.75
N LEU A 449 5.55 -10.08 -34.10
CA LEU A 449 6.31 -10.03 -35.36
C LEU A 449 5.70 -10.97 -36.41
N HIS A 450 5.48 -12.23 -36.03
CA HIS A 450 4.94 -13.25 -36.92
C HIS A 450 4.32 -14.43 -36.16
N VAL A 451 3.40 -15.15 -36.81
CA VAL A 451 2.77 -16.37 -36.30
C VAL A 451 2.72 -17.44 -37.38
N PHE A 452 3.24 -18.62 -37.08
CA PHE A 452 2.95 -19.85 -37.81
C PHE A 452 1.85 -20.62 -37.07
N LYS A 453 0.74 -20.89 -37.76
CA LYS A 453 -0.30 -21.83 -37.30
C LYS A 453 -0.05 -23.16 -38.00
N THR A 454 0.36 -24.17 -37.25
CA THR A 454 0.73 -25.49 -37.78
C THR A 454 0.45 -26.58 -36.76
N LYS A 455 -0.08 -27.72 -37.22
CA LYS A 455 -0.24 -28.88 -36.36
C LYS A 455 1.09 -29.62 -36.28
N PHE A 456 1.81 -29.45 -35.17
CA PHE A 456 3.05 -30.19 -34.95
C PHE A 456 2.76 -31.69 -34.86
N THR A 457 3.47 -32.48 -35.65
CA THR A 457 3.29 -33.94 -35.73
C THR A 457 4.31 -34.70 -34.86
N GLN A 458 5.33 -34.00 -34.38
CA GLN A 458 6.43 -34.54 -33.57
C GLN A 458 6.89 -33.47 -32.57
N PRO A 459 7.58 -33.86 -31.48
CA PRO A 459 8.28 -32.91 -30.62
C PRO A 459 9.23 -32.02 -31.42
N VAL A 460 9.28 -30.74 -31.04
CA VAL A 460 10.17 -29.76 -31.68
C VAL A 460 11.34 -29.43 -30.77
N VAL A 461 12.42 -28.94 -31.34
CA VAL A 461 13.57 -28.39 -30.61
C VAL A 461 13.79 -26.95 -31.05
N PRO A 462 14.18 -26.04 -30.14
CA PRO A 462 14.72 -24.74 -30.54
C PRO A 462 15.86 -24.92 -31.53
N ALA A 463 15.89 -24.08 -32.57
CA ALA A 463 16.86 -24.20 -33.65
C ALA A 463 17.39 -22.82 -34.04
N PHE A 464 18.71 -22.74 -34.19
CA PHE A 464 19.43 -21.49 -34.43
C PHE A 464 20.41 -21.68 -35.58
N MET A 465 20.44 -20.71 -36.48
CA MET A 465 21.44 -20.66 -37.55
C MET A 465 22.17 -19.33 -37.46
N VAL A 466 23.50 -19.35 -37.49
CA VAL A 466 24.31 -18.13 -37.29
C VAL A 466 25.42 -18.07 -38.31
N TRP A 467 25.52 -16.94 -39.00
CA TRP A 467 26.56 -16.69 -39.98
C TRP A 467 27.11 -15.28 -39.82
N CYS A 468 28.44 -15.18 -39.64
CA CYS A 468 29.14 -13.92 -39.38
C CYS A 468 28.58 -13.16 -38.17
N GLY A 469 28.91 -13.62 -36.95
CA GLY A 469 28.55 -13.01 -35.67
C GLY A 469 28.05 -14.03 -34.66
N GLY A 470 27.21 -13.62 -33.69
CA GLY A 470 26.75 -14.52 -32.63
C GLY A 470 25.37 -14.21 -32.08
N LEU A 471 24.84 -15.16 -31.31
CA LEU A 471 23.58 -15.06 -30.58
C LEU A 471 23.80 -15.34 -29.10
N SER A 472 23.04 -14.66 -28.25
CA SER A 472 22.91 -14.96 -26.82
C SER A 472 21.48 -15.43 -26.52
N LEU A 473 21.38 -16.47 -25.69
CA LEU A 473 20.14 -17.13 -25.33
C LEU A 473 19.70 -16.76 -23.91
N SER A 474 18.42 -16.47 -23.73
CA SER A 474 17.78 -16.24 -22.44
C SER A 474 16.64 -17.25 -22.23
N THR A 475 16.86 -18.19 -21.32
CA THR A 475 15.92 -19.26 -20.92
C THR A 475 15.57 -19.15 -19.43
N GLY A 476 14.67 -20.02 -18.96
CA GLY A 476 14.12 -19.91 -17.61
C GLY A 476 13.10 -18.78 -17.51
N LEU A 477 12.44 -18.48 -18.64
CA LEU A 477 11.39 -17.48 -18.75
C LEU A 477 10.01 -18.15 -18.77
N GLN A 478 9.07 -17.59 -18.02
CA GLN A 478 7.67 -17.96 -18.16
C GLN A 478 7.10 -17.33 -19.43
N VAL A 479 6.00 -17.90 -19.93
CA VAL A 479 5.22 -17.27 -20.99
C VAL A 479 4.64 -15.94 -20.46
N PRO A 480 5.02 -14.78 -21.03
CA PRO A 480 4.55 -13.49 -20.53
C PRO A 480 3.02 -13.38 -20.61
N SER A 481 2.40 -12.79 -19.59
CA SER A 481 0.95 -12.56 -19.50
C SER A 481 0.42 -11.74 -20.69
N ALA A 482 1.19 -10.76 -21.17
CA ALA A 482 0.90 -9.99 -22.37
C ALA A 482 0.77 -10.90 -23.60
N VAL A 483 1.72 -11.83 -23.78
CA VAL A 483 1.70 -12.81 -24.88
C VAL A 483 0.46 -13.71 -24.79
N ARG A 484 0.10 -14.19 -23.59
CA ARG A 484 -1.11 -15.00 -23.38
C ARG A 484 -2.41 -14.24 -23.67
N SER A 485 -2.46 -12.95 -23.35
CA SER A 485 -3.64 -12.10 -23.57
C SER A 485 -3.92 -11.88 -25.05
N PHE A 486 -2.89 -11.68 -25.87
CA PHE A 486 -3.03 -11.57 -27.33
C PHE A 486 -3.59 -12.86 -27.96
N GLN A 487 -3.26 -14.03 -27.41
CA GLN A 487 -3.81 -15.30 -27.91
C GLN A 487 -5.31 -15.46 -27.64
N LYS A 488 -5.81 -14.94 -26.50
CA LYS A 488 -7.25 -14.98 -26.20
C LYS A 488 -8.06 -14.05 -27.12
N ALA A 489 -7.50 -12.92 -27.54
CA ALA A 489 -8.17 -11.96 -28.42
C ALA A 489 -8.29 -12.46 -29.87
N GLU A 490 -7.26 -13.12 -30.42
CA GLU A 490 -7.33 -13.68 -31.79
C GLU A 490 -8.29 -14.86 -31.92
N ASN A 491 -8.37 -15.73 -30.90
CA ASN A 491 -9.28 -16.88 -30.92
C ASN A 491 -10.76 -16.50 -30.73
N GLY A 492 -11.05 -15.29 -30.23
CA GLY A 492 -12.41 -14.77 -30.07
C GLY A 492 -13.01 -14.09 -31.30
N LEU A 493 -12.21 -13.81 -32.34
CA LEU A 493 -12.62 -13.02 -33.52
C LEU A 493 -12.66 -13.80 -34.84
N ALA A 494 -12.30 -15.09 -34.85
CA ALA A 494 -12.29 -15.93 -36.05
C ALA A 494 -13.66 -16.63 -36.30
N GLY A 495 -14.74 -15.87 -36.28
CA GLY A 495 -16.08 -16.41 -36.46
C GLY A 495 -17.11 -15.38 -36.92
N SER A 496 -16.82 -14.59 -37.95
CA SER A 496 -17.80 -13.94 -38.84
C SER A 496 -17.11 -13.13 -39.95
N ASN A 497 -17.57 -13.30 -41.19
CA ASN A 497 -17.30 -12.53 -42.41
C ASN A 497 -15.95 -12.87 -43.10
N SER A 498 -15.94 -13.46 -44.30
CA SER A 498 -16.54 -12.90 -45.51
C SER A 498 -16.50 -13.90 -46.69
N SER A 499 -17.55 -13.90 -47.52
CA SER A 499 -17.42 -14.14 -48.98
C SER A 499 -18.68 -13.69 -49.74
N LEU A 500 -18.57 -12.53 -50.37
CA LEU A 500 -19.31 -12.01 -51.54
C LEU A 500 -18.19 -11.42 -52.41
N ASN A 501 -18.02 -11.61 -53.72
CA ASN A 501 -18.79 -12.14 -54.84
C ASN A 501 -17.78 -12.45 -55.98
N LYS A 502 -18.04 -13.47 -56.82
CA LYS A 502 -18.33 -13.33 -58.27
C LYS A 502 -18.29 -14.67 -59.04
N GLN A 503 -19.46 -14.98 -59.62
CA GLN A 503 -19.75 -15.51 -60.96
C GLN A 503 -19.31 -16.93 -61.38
N GLY A 504 -20.34 -17.76 -61.66
CA GLY A 504 -20.52 -18.38 -62.98
C GLY A 504 -20.39 -19.90 -63.07
N ASN A 505 -21.51 -20.65 -62.95
CA ASN A 505 -22.03 -21.58 -63.98
C ASN A 505 -22.99 -22.65 -63.43
N ARG A 506 -24.09 -22.80 -64.20
CA ARG A 506 -24.99 -23.92 -64.49
C ARG A 506 -24.85 -25.30 -63.77
N VAL A 507 -26.03 -25.75 -63.32
CA VAL A 507 -26.72 -27.04 -63.62
C VAL A 507 -26.46 -28.26 -62.71
N SER A 508 -27.51 -28.54 -61.92
CA SER A 508 -28.22 -29.82 -61.68
C SER A 508 -27.65 -30.97 -60.84
N GLU A 509 -28.54 -31.44 -59.94
CA GLU A 509 -28.70 -32.78 -59.35
C GLU A 509 -27.56 -33.29 -58.42
N LYS A 510 -27.77 -33.99 -57.30
CA LYS A 510 -28.92 -34.62 -56.64
C LYS A 510 -28.55 -34.79 -55.15
N GLN A 511 -29.46 -34.37 -54.28
CA GLN A 511 -30.03 -35.09 -53.13
C GLN A 511 -29.15 -36.07 -52.30
N MET A 512 -29.00 -35.76 -51.00
CA MET A 512 -28.91 -36.77 -49.93
C MET A 512 -29.72 -36.26 -48.72
N ASP A 513 -30.81 -36.98 -48.45
CA ASP A 513 -31.79 -36.70 -47.41
C ASP A 513 -31.39 -37.37 -46.08
N SER A 514 -32.07 -36.95 -45.01
CA SER A 514 -32.17 -37.54 -43.66
C SER A 514 -31.46 -36.81 -42.51
N ARG A 515 -32.07 -35.73 -42.00
CA ARG A 515 -32.20 -35.46 -40.55
C ARG A 515 -33.54 -34.79 -40.25
N GLY A 516 -34.32 -35.37 -39.34
CA GLY A 516 -35.59 -34.83 -38.84
C GLY A 516 -35.43 -33.49 -38.07
N PRO A 517 -36.54 -32.77 -37.81
CA PRO A 517 -36.48 -31.38 -37.39
C PRO A 517 -36.29 -31.23 -35.87
N MET A 518 -35.33 -30.38 -35.46
CA MET A 518 -35.30 -29.77 -34.13
C MET A 518 -35.98 -28.39 -34.17
N PRO A 519 -36.59 -27.93 -33.06
CA PRO A 519 -37.47 -26.78 -33.08
C PRO A 519 -36.70 -25.48 -33.33
N ARG A 520 -37.27 -24.61 -34.17
CA ARG A 520 -36.72 -23.29 -34.50
C ARG A 520 -36.78 -22.40 -33.26
N ILE A 521 -35.64 -22.21 -32.59
CA ILE A 521 -35.48 -21.19 -31.56
C ILE A 521 -35.56 -19.80 -32.23
N ASN A 522 -36.43 -18.95 -31.70
CA ASN A 522 -36.66 -17.61 -32.24
C ASN A 522 -35.41 -16.74 -32.08
N LYS A 523 -34.75 -16.42 -33.20
CA LYS A 523 -33.48 -15.68 -33.23
C LYS A 523 -33.57 -14.31 -32.53
N THR A 524 -34.74 -13.69 -32.52
CA THR A 524 -34.98 -12.41 -31.83
C THR A 524 -34.88 -12.55 -30.32
N VAL A 525 -35.35 -13.67 -29.76
CA VAL A 525 -35.28 -13.96 -28.32
C VAL A 525 -33.85 -14.28 -27.90
N VAL A 526 -33.10 -15.01 -28.73
CA VAL A 526 -31.69 -15.31 -28.48
C VAL A 526 -30.84 -14.03 -28.53
N LEU A 527 -31.09 -13.16 -29.50
CA LEU A 527 -30.38 -11.88 -29.60
C LEU A 527 -30.72 -10.97 -28.41
N ALA A 528 -31.99 -10.92 -27.99
CA ALA A 528 -32.41 -10.17 -26.81
C ALA A 528 -31.77 -10.71 -25.52
N LEU A 529 -31.70 -12.05 -25.36
CA LEU A 529 -31.02 -12.69 -24.25
C LEU A 529 -29.51 -12.40 -24.26
N LEU A 530 -28.85 -12.48 -25.41
CA LEU A 530 -27.42 -12.16 -25.53
C LEU A 530 -27.14 -10.69 -25.20
N ILE A 531 -27.95 -9.76 -25.69
CA ILE A 531 -27.85 -8.34 -25.34
C ILE A 531 -28.08 -8.14 -23.84
N ALA A 532 -29.13 -8.73 -23.27
CA ALA A 532 -29.41 -8.64 -21.84
C ALA A 532 -28.26 -9.20 -20.99
N THR A 533 -27.71 -10.37 -21.34
CA THR A 533 -26.58 -10.96 -20.62
C THR A 533 -25.30 -10.12 -20.76
N SER A 534 -25.04 -9.55 -21.93
CA SER A 534 -23.91 -8.65 -22.17
C SER A 534 -24.04 -7.34 -21.38
N SER A 535 -25.25 -6.77 -21.35
CA SER A 535 -25.54 -5.57 -20.54
C SER A 535 -25.41 -5.85 -19.04
N ILE A 536 -25.89 -7.00 -18.55
CA ILE A 536 -25.73 -7.42 -17.16
C ILE A 536 -24.24 -7.61 -16.82
N PHE A 537 -23.47 -8.23 -17.72
CA PHE A 537 -22.03 -8.41 -17.54
C PHE A 537 -21.27 -7.08 -17.51
N LEU A 538 -21.62 -6.14 -18.39
CA LEU A 538 -21.05 -4.78 -18.38
C LEU A 538 -21.42 -4.01 -17.10
N LEU A 539 -22.67 -4.12 -16.63
CA LEU A 539 -23.08 -3.52 -15.35
C LEU A 539 -22.33 -4.12 -14.17
N PHE A 540 -22.09 -5.44 -14.19
CA PHE A 540 -21.29 -6.14 -13.19
C PHE A 540 -19.82 -5.66 -13.22
N GLN A 541 -19.21 -5.57 -14.39
CA GLN A 541 -17.85 -5.03 -14.54
C GLN A 541 -17.74 -3.58 -14.07
N LEU A 542 -18.71 -2.72 -14.42
CA LEU A 542 -18.76 -1.33 -13.97
C LEU A 542 -18.95 -1.23 -12.46
N TYR A 543 -19.74 -2.11 -11.85
CA TYR A 543 -19.93 -2.18 -10.40
C TYR A 543 -18.62 -2.51 -9.67
N TYR A 544 -17.90 -3.57 -10.09
CA TYR A 544 -16.61 -3.93 -9.49
C TYR A 544 -15.55 -2.87 -9.73
N TYR A 545 -15.47 -2.30 -10.93
CA TYR A 545 -14.56 -1.20 -11.23
C TYR A 545 -14.84 0.01 -10.33
N ARG A 546 -16.12 0.36 -10.14
CA ARG A 546 -16.54 1.45 -9.25
C ARG A 546 -16.09 1.17 -7.81
N GLN A 547 -16.30 -0.04 -7.28
CA GLN A 547 -15.84 -0.41 -5.93
C GLN A 547 -14.32 -0.35 -5.78
N TYR A 548 -13.58 -0.95 -6.72
CA TYR A 548 -12.12 -0.95 -6.74
C TYR A 548 -11.56 0.47 -6.69
N VAL A 549 -12.10 1.39 -7.50
CA VAL A 549 -11.63 2.77 -7.58
C VAL A 549 -11.86 3.54 -6.26
N SER A 550 -13.01 3.40 -5.57
CA SER A 550 -13.19 4.08 -4.27
C SER A 550 -12.32 3.50 -3.16
N LYS A 551 -12.16 2.17 -3.06
CA LYS A 551 -11.24 1.57 -2.07
C LYS A 551 -9.80 2.02 -2.33
N HIS A 552 -9.38 2.05 -3.59
CA HIS A 552 -8.06 2.54 -3.98
C HIS A 552 -7.86 4.04 -3.68
N LEU A 553 -8.89 4.88 -3.90
CA LEU A 553 -8.85 6.30 -3.54
C LEU A 553 -8.66 6.50 -2.03
N VAL A 554 -9.45 5.81 -1.20
CA VAL A 554 -9.37 5.92 0.27
C VAL A 554 -8.01 5.44 0.76
N LYS A 555 -7.51 4.28 0.28
CA LYS A 555 -6.16 3.78 0.60
C LYS A 555 -5.08 4.83 0.29
N ARG A 556 -5.17 5.47 -0.88
CA ARG A 556 -4.21 6.50 -1.31
C ARG A 556 -4.28 7.76 -0.43
N PHE A 557 -5.48 8.21 -0.10
CA PHE A 557 -5.67 9.36 0.80
C PHE A 557 -5.17 9.07 2.21
N LEU A 558 -5.48 7.91 2.79
CA LEU A 558 -5.01 7.53 4.13
C LEU A 558 -3.49 7.40 4.19
N SER A 559 -2.86 6.86 3.14
CA SER A 559 -1.40 6.84 3.02
C SER A 559 -0.79 8.25 3.01
N LEU A 560 -1.43 9.21 2.34
CA LEU A 560 -1.02 10.62 2.38
C LEU A 560 -1.24 11.23 3.77
N ALA A 561 -2.41 10.99 4.37
CA ALA A 561 -2.72 11.46 5.71
C ALA A 561 -1.70 10.93 6.74
N HIS A 562 -1.30 9.67 6.65
CA HIS A 562 -0.26 9.10 7.48
C HIS A 562 1.11 9.73 7.22
N LYS A 563 1.52 9.88 5.95
CA LYS A 563 2.80 10.49 5.56
C LYS A 563 2.96 11.92 6.08
N PHE A 564 1.88 12.69 6.08
CA PHE A 564 1.85 14.09 6.53
C PHE A 564 1.32 14.25 7.96
N SER A 565 1.18 13.14 8.70
CA SER A 565 0.68 13.14 10.08
C SER A 565 -0.65 13.91 10.27
N LEU A 566 -1.54 13.86 9.28
CA LEU A 566 -2.85 14.48 9.34
C LEU A 566 -3.77 13.69 10.29
N PRO A 567 -4.24 14.28 11.40
CA PRO A 567 -5.12 13.59 12.36
C PRO A 567 -6.56 13.50 11.83
N VAL A 568 -6.78 12.60 10.88
CA VAL A 568 -8.08 12.38 10.24
C VAL A 568 -8.86 11.23 10.85
N PHE A 569 -10.20 11.31 10.78
CA PHE A 569 -11.13 10.24 11.11
C PHE A 569 -12.29 10.21 10.12
N LEU A 570 -12.94 9.05 9.95
CA LEU A 570 -14.08 8.90 9.05
C LEU A 570 -15.30 9.65 9.60
N ALA A 571 -15.81 10.60 8.82
CA ALA A 571 -17.01 11.37 9.15
C ALA A 571 -18.13 11.17 8.12
N ASP A 572 -17.94 10.27 7.15
CA ASP A 572 -18.90 10.01 6.08
C ASP A 572 -20.22 9.44 6.62
N LYS A 573 -21.32 10.13 6.34
CA LYS A 573 -22.64 9.77 6.87
C LYS A 573 -23.08 8.40 6.38
N ALA A 574 -22.83 8.07 5.11
CA ALA A 574 -23.30 6.83 4.51
C ALA A 574 -22.51 5.63 5.06
N SER A 575 -21.18 5.74 5.13
CA SER A 575 -20.33 4.70 5.71
C SER A 575 -20.63 4.44 7.19
N LEU A 576 -20.77 5.50 8.00
CA LEU A 576 -21.10 5.37 9.42
C LEU A 576 -22.53 4.84 9.64
N SER A 577 -23.47 5.14 8.74
CA SER A 577 -24.84 4.61 8.83
C SER A 577 -24.89 3.10 8.56
N LEU A 578 -24.08 2.59 7.63
CA LEU A 578 -23.95 1.15 7.39
C LEU A 578 -23.42 0.43 8.64
N LEU A 579 -22.41 1.00 9.30
CA LEU A 579 -21.91 0.50 10.59
C LEU A 579 -22.98 0.49 11.69
N SER A 580 -23.91 1.46 11.68
CA SER A 580 -25.02 1.49 12.63
C SER A 580 -26.09 0.42 12.38
N GLN A 581 -26.26 -0.02 11.14
CA GLN A 581 -27.27 -1.03 10.77
C GLN A 581 -26.76 -2.46 11.01
N ASP A 582 -25.45 -2.72 10.87
CA ASP A 582 -24.84 -4.05 11.01
C ASP A 582 -24.43 -4.43 12.46
N THR A 583 -24.74 -3.60 13.46
CA THR A 583 -24.56 -3.97 14.88
C THR A 583 -25.39 -5.17 15.33
N VAL A 584 -26.31 -5.66 14.48
CA VAL A 584 -27.07 -6.92 14.67
C VAL A 584 -26.30 -8.16 14.18
N LEU A 585 -25.25 -8.03 13.36
CA LEU A 585 -24.50 -9.16 12.75
C LEU A 585 -23.04 -9.30 13.19
N LEU A 586 -22.50 -8.37 13.98
CA LEU A 586 -21.12 -8.43 14.51
C LEU A 586 -20.85 -9.54 15.55
N LYS A 587 -21.83 -10.42 15.83
CA LYS A 587 -21.63 -11.61 16.66
C LYS A 587 -21.47 -12.91 15.89
N ASP A 588 -21.71 -12.94 14.59
CA ASP A 588 -21.68 -14.20 13.86
C ASP A 588 -21.44 -13.99 12.36
N SER A 589 -20.18 -13.82 11.96
CA SER A 589 -19.71 -14.33 10.67
C SER A 589 -18.23 -14.03 10.44
N GLN A 590 -17.41 -15.07 10.54
CA GLN A 590 -16.33 -15.28 9.60
C GLN A 590 -16.95 -15.43 8.19
N LEU A 591 -16.98 -14.35 7.41
CA LEU A 591 -17.28 -14.45 5.99
C LEU A 591 -16.14 -13.81 5.19
N LYS A 592 -15.31 -14.70 4.64
CA LYS A 592 -14.43 -14.47 3.52
C LYS A 592 -15.25 -13.99 2.33
N GLU A 593 -15.06 -12.75 1.87
CA GLU A 593 -15.33 -12.33 0.49
C GLU A 593 -14.74 -10.92 0.20
N PRO A 594 -14.35 -10.60 -1.05
CA PRO A 594 -13.58 -9.39 -1.41
C PRO A 594 -14.49 -8.18 -1.72
N HIS A 595 -15.61 -8.04 -1.01
CA HIS A 595 -16.59 -7.00 -1.30
C HIS A 595 -16.40 -5.78 -0.39
N CYS A 596 -16.23 -4.61 -1.00
CA CYS A 596 -16.12 -3.35 -0.29
C CYS A 596 -17.50 -2.92 0.23
N THR A 597 -17.70 -3.02 1.54
CA THR A 597 -18.99 -2.98 2.22
C THR A 597 -19.27 -1.59 2.82
N PHE A 598 -18.28 -0.96 3.46
CA PHE A 598 -18.48 0.27 4.22
C PHE A 598 -17.99 1.53 3.50
N LEU A 599 -16.85 1.45 2.81
CA LEU A 599 -16.15 2.59 2.20
C LEU A 599 -16.50 2.78 0.71
N CYS A 600 -17.18 1.81 0.09
CA CYS A 600 -17.60 1.88 -1.32
C CYS A 600 -19.09 2.19 -1.47
N THR A 601 -19.53 3.26 -0.81
CA THR A 601 -20.90 3.75 -0.98
C THR A 601 -21.14 4.22 -2.42
N ASN A 602 -22.39 4.24 -2.87
CA ASN A 602 -22.78 4.68 -4.22
C ASN A 602 -22.63 6.20 -4.46
N ARG A 603 -21.89 6.89 -3.58
CA ARG A 603 -21.62 8.33 -3.64
C ARG A 603 -20.33 8.59 -4.40
N ASP A 604 -20.26 9.80 -4.97
CA ASP A 604 -19.10 10.24 -5.75
C ASP A 604 -18.00 10.86 -4.86
N PHE A 605 -18.24 10.86 -3.55
CA PHE A 605 -17.31 11.38 -2.56
C PHE A 605 -17.35 10.58 -1.25
N ILE A 606 -16.30 10.73 -0.44
CA ILE A 606 -16.23 10.24 0.93
C ILE A 606 -15.72 11.36 1.85
N THR A 607 -16.28 11.48 3.05
CA THR A 607 -15.93 12.55 3.98
C THR A 607 -15.08 12.09 5.17
N PHE A 608 -14.01 12.84 5.45
CA PHE A 608 -13.16 12.71 6.63
C PHE A 608 -13.20 13.99 7.47
N GLY A 609 -13.17 13.86 8.79
CA GLY A 609 -12.92 14.97 9.71
C GLY A 609 -11.43 15.08 10.02
N LEU A 610 -10.90 16.31 10.03
CA LEU A 610 -9.52 16.64 10.43
C LEU A 610 -9.55 17.47 11.70
N LEU A 611 -8.84 17.05 12.75
CA LEU A 611 -8.74 17.83 13.99
C LEU A 611 -7.75 18.99 13.80
N GLY A 612 -8.27 20.19 13.55
CA GLY A 612 -7.51 21.37 13.15
C GLY A 612 -6.51 21.87 14.20
N ASN A 613 -6.79 21.68 15.48
CA ASN A 613 -5.87 22.08 16.57
C ASN A 613 -4.64 21.18 16.68
N LEU A 614 -4.76 19.92 16.27
CA LEU A 614 -3.66 18.94 16.26
C LEU A 614 -2.85 19.03 14.96
N TRP A 615 -3.32 19.80 13.99
CA TRP A 615 -2.65 20.01 12.72
C TRP A 615 -1.80 21.28 12.78
N LYS A 616 -0.47 21.10 12.73
CA LYS A 616 0.46 22.21 12.50
C LYS A 616 0.37 22.58 11.02
N TYR A 617 -0.18 23.76 10.72
CA TYR A 617 -0.33 24.27 9.36
C TYR A 617 1.02 24.24 8.66
N ASP A 618 1.19 23.32 7.72
CA ASP A 618 2.46 23.05 7.06
C ASP A 618 2.30 23.29 5.55
N VAL A 619 3.26 23.99 4.96
CA VAL A 619 3.35 24.37 3.54
C VAL A 619 3.38 23.14 2.61
N ARG A 620 3.52 21.93 3.17
CA ARG A 620 3.67 20.65 2.47
C ARG A 620 2.38 20.04 1.89
N ILE A 621 1.20 20.61 2.13
CA ILE A 621 -0.03 20.21 1.41
C ILE A 621 0.00 20.64 -0.07
N CYS A 622 0.86 21.61 -0.45
CA CYS A 622 1.12 21.96 -1.85
C CYS A 622 1.77 20.81 -2.67
N ALA A 623 2.27 19.74 -2.03
CA ALA A 623 2.81 18.57 -2.73
C ALA A 623 1.73 17.55 -3.19
N ALA A 624 0.43 17.86 -3.03
CA ALA A 624 -0.65 17.02 -3.57
C ALA A 624 -0.60 16.89 -5.11
N GLU A 625 0.07 17.82 -5.80
CA GLU A 625 0.30 17.75 -7.25
C GLU A 625 1.27 16.63 -7.69
N GLU A 626 2.17 16.14 -6.81
CA GLU A 626 3.18 15.13 -7.17
C GLU A 626 2.60 13.73 -7.50
N ARG A 627 1.30 13.52 -7.32
CA ARG A 627 0.64 12.22 -7.52
C ARG A 627 -0.65 12.30 -8.34
N GLY A 628 -0.93 13.41 -9.01
CA GLY A 628 -2.14 13.57 -9.84
C GLY A 628 -3.43 13.64 -9.01
N LEU A 629 -3.36 14.18 -7.79
CA LEU A 629 -4.50 14.53 -6.95
C LEU A 629 -4.67 16.04 -7.01
N GLU A 630 -5.77 16.51 -7.58
CA GLU A 630 -6.07 17.93 -7.59
C GLU A 630 -6.64 18.32 -6.22
N LEU A 631 -6.17 19.45 -5.68
CA LEU A 631 -6.60 19.96 -4.38
C LEU A 631 -7.35 21.29 -4.57
N LEU A 632 -8.53 21.38 -3.96
CA LEU A 632 -9.21 22.64 -3.73
C LEU A 632 -9.31 22.91 -2.23
N GLU A 633 -8.60 23.92 -1.77
CA GLU A 633 -8.68 24.43 -0.40
C GLU A 633 -9.71 25.56 -0.30
N ILE A 634 -10.57 25.48 0.71
CA ILE A 634 -11.58 26.50 1.00
C ILE A 634 -11.29 27.07 2.38
N ARG A 635 -10.97 28.37 2.39
CA ARG A 635 -10.67 29.13 3.61
C ARG A 635 -11.83 30.04 3.99
N GLY A 636 -11.91 30.37 5.25
CA GLY A 636 -12.83 31.37 5.79
C GLY A 636 -12.26 32.06 7.01
N LYS A 637 -12.94 33.10 7.49
CA LYS A 637 -12.52 33.83 8.69
C LYS A 637 -12.49 32.91 9.90
N ASP A 638 -11.47 33.05 10.75
CA ASP A 638 -11.43 32.34 12.03
C ASP A 638 -12.41 32.97 13.04
N PRO A 639 -13.49 32.28 13.43
CA PRO A 639 -14.42 32.82 14.41
C PRO A 639 -13.83 33.00 15.82
N ARG A 640 -12.61 32.52 16.11
CA ARG A 640 -11.93 32.76 17.40
C ARG A 640 -11.44 34.21 17.52
N LEU A 641 -11.23 34.86 16.39
CA LEU A 641 -10.59 36.17 16.29
C LEU A 641 -11.57 37.28 15.91
N VAL A 642 -12.86 36.95 15.74
CA VAL A 642 -13.90 37.90 15.28
C VAL A 642 -14.33 38.90 16.38
N SER A 643 -13.93 38.69 17.65
CA SER A 643 -14.31 39.58 18.77
C SER A 643 -13.25 40.63 19.16
N MET A 644 -12.12 40.69 18.46
CA MET A 644 -11.15 41.79 18.60
C MET A 644 -11.24 42.65 17.35
N ASP A 645 -11.19 43.98 17.50
CA ASP A 645 -11.32 45.00 16.45
C ASP A 645 -10.18 44.97 15.38
N ASP A 646 -9.78 43.79 14.92
CA ASP A 646 -8.73 43.63 13.93
C ASP A 646 -9.33 43.58 12.52
N LEU A 647 -9.06 44.66 11.79
CA LEU A 647 -9.30 44.87 10.37
C LEU A 647 -8.61 43.85 9.43
N MET A 648 -8.04 42.75 9.93
CA MET A 648 -7.39 41.70 9.16
C MET A 648 -7.61 40.31 9.80
N GLY A 649 -8.87 39.85 9.91
CA GLY A 649 -9.15 38.48 10.37
C GLY A 649 -8.41 37.44 9.51
N SER A 650 -7.52 36.65 10.10
CA SER A 650 -6.76 35.63 9.40
C SER A 650 -7.68 34.55 8.84
N GLU A 651 -7.57 34.26 7.54
CA GLU A 651 -8.33 33.19 6.90
C GLU A 651 -7.72 31.83 7.28
N ILE A 652 -8.51 30.95 7.90
CA ILE A 652 -8.14 29.57 8.22
C ILE A 652 -8.76 28.58 7.22
N PRO A 653 -8.10 27.44 6.96
CA PRO A 653 -8.67 26.38 6.13
C PRO A 653 -9.89 25.74 6.81
N LEU A 654 -11.02 25.68 6.10
CA LEU A 654 -12.27 25.10 6.60
C LEU A 654 -12.57 23.75 5.94
N HIS A 655 -12.29 23.62 4.65
CA HIS A 655 -12.49 22.38 3.90
C HIS A 655 -11.35 22.17 2.91
N LEU A 656 -10.92 20.91 2.76
CA LEU A 656 -9.98 20.46 1.73
C LEU A 656 -10.67 19.42 0.86
N LEU A 657 -10.61 19.60 -0.45
CA LEU A 657 -11.26 18.72 -1.41
C LEU A 657 -10.19 18.12 -2.33
N PHE A 658 -10.00 16.81 -2.27
CA PHE A 658 -9.04 16.09 -3.11
C PHE A 658 -9.77 15.32 -4.20
N ARG A 659 -9.47 15.58 -5.47
CA ARG A 659 -10.09 14.94 -6.64
C ARG A 659 -9.13 13.96 -7.32
N PHE A 660 -9.62 12.76 -7.62
CA PHE A 660 -8.90 11.73 -8.37
C PHE A 660 -9.86 10.93 -9.27
N ASN A 661 -9.62 10.92 -10.58
CA ASN A 661 -10.41 10.17 -11.58
C ASN A 661 -11.94 10.29 -11.37
N SER A 662 -12.44 11.53 -11.20
CA SER A 662 -13.85 11.88 -10.98
C SER A 662 -14.46 11.47 -9.63
N ARG A 663 -13.67 11.01 -8.66
CA ARG A 663 -14.08 10.80 -7.27
C ARG A 663 -13.39 11.78 -6.33
N LEU A 664 -14.06 12.06 -5.21
CA LEU A 664 -13.65 13.12 -4.29
C LEU A 664 -13.44 12.61 -2.85
N VAL A 665 -12.37 13.06 -2.21
CA VAL A 665 -12.23 13.02 -0.75
C VAL A 665 -12.49 14.40 -0.20
N HIS A 666 -13.53 14.54 0.61
CA HIS A 666 -13.87 15.78 1.29
C HIS A 666 -13.35 15.74 2.72
N VAL A 667 -12.42 16.61 3.05
CA VAL A 667 -11.90 16.75 4.41
C VAL A 667 -12.50 18.01 5.04
N VAL A 668 -13.16 17.82 6.18
CA VAL A 668 -13.77 18.89 6.97
C VAL A 668 -12.86 19.20 8.12
N VAL A 669 -12.39 20.43 8.22
CA VAL A 669 -11.50 20.84 9.31
C VAL A 669 -12.35 21.24 10.51
N LEU A 670 -12.12 20.54 11.63
CA LEU A 670 -12.83 20.66 12.89
C LEU A 670 -11.92 21.32 13.92
N TYR A 671 -12.26 22.53 14.34
CA TYR A 671 -11.50 23.32 15.31
C TYR A 671 -12.14 23.22 16.70
N GLU A 672 -11.30 23.05 17.72
CA GLU A 672 -11.78 23.02 19.09
C GLU A 672 -12.17 24.42 19.58
N ARG A 673 -13.21 24.45 20.43
CA ARG A 673 -13.76 25.67 21.03
C ARG A 673 -14.00 25.47 22.53
N SER A 674 -14.16 26.59 23.23
CA SER A 674 -14.41 26.61 24.68
C SER A 674 -15.66 25.81 25.04
N GLY A 675 -15.53 24.74 25.83
CA GLY A 675 -16.65 23.85 26.19
C GLY A 675 -16.58 22.45 25.55
N ASN A 676 -15.40 22.00 25.10
CA ASN A 676 -15.13 20.66 24.56
C ASN A 676 -15.94 20.27 23.31
N TYR A 677 -16.34 21.26 22.50
CA TYR A 677 -16.98 21.02 21.20
C TYR A 677 -16.03 21.33 20.05
N LEU A 678 -16.23 20.61 18.95
CA LEU A 678 -15.57 20.78 17.67
C LEU A 678 -16.49 21.58 16.73
N TRP A 679 -15.96 22.63 16.13
CA TRP A 679 -16.65 23.49 15.19
C TRP A 679 -16.09 23.31 13.77
N HIS A 680 -16.97 23.26 12.76
CA HIS A 680 -16.58 23.46 11.36
C HIS A 680 -17.29 24.67 10.75
N GLY A 681 -16.62 25.32 9.81
CA GLY A 681 -17.17 26.46 9.09
C GLY A 681 -18.10 26.06 7.93
N PRO A 682 -18.74 27.06 7.30
CA PRO A 682 -19.50 26.87 6.08
C PRO A 682 -18.57 26.85 4.86
N LEU A 683 -18.96 26.09 3.84
CA LEU A 683 -18.29 26.04 2.56
C LEU A 683 -18.83 27.17 1.66
N ARG A 684 -18.08 28.27 1.56
CA ARG A 684 -18.42 29.44 0.74
C ARG A 684 -17.42 29.60 -0.41
N LEU A 685 -17.87 29.32 -1.63
CA LEU A 685 -17.03 29.44 -2.82
C LEU A 685 -16.90 30.92 -3.24
N LYS A 686 -15.66 31.38 -3.43
CA LYS A 686 -15.35 32.68 -4.05
C LYS A 686 -15.69 32.63 -5.55
N ALA A 687 -15.94 33.79 -6.17
CA ALA A 687 -16.36 33.86 -7.58
C ALA A 687 -15.34 33.25 -8.56
N SER A 688 -14.05 33.24 -8.20
CA SER A 688 -12.94 32.70 -8.98
C SER A 688 -12.76 31.18 -8.88
N MET A 689 -13.51 30.48 -8.02
CA MET A 689 -13.33 29.04 -7.77
C MET A 689 -14.15 28.18 -8.75
N ASP A 690 -13.57 27.04 -9.16
CA ASP A 690 -14.23 26.07 -10.05
C ASP A 690 -15.42 25.38 -9.36
N ARG A 691 -16.63 25.77 -9.77
CA ARG A 691 -17.89 25.20 -9.27
C ARG A 691 -18.15 23.77 -9.76
N THR A 692 -17.42 23.31 -10.77
CA THR A 692 -17.51 21.94 -11.31
C THR A 692 -16.56 20.96 -10.61
N PHE A 693 -15.70 21.45 -9.71
CA PHE A 693 -14.71 20.64 -9.01
C PHE A 693 -15.32 19.49 -8.19
N ALA A 694 -16.44 19.76 -7.52
CA ALA A 694 -17.15 18.81 -6.67
C ALA A 694 -18.67 18.99 -6.77
N PRO A 695 -19.47 17.96 -6.46
CA PRO A 695 -20.91 18.11 -6.32
C PRO A 695 -21.26 18.80 -4.98
N PHE A 696 -20.89 20.08 -4.82
CA PHE A 696 -20.95 20.82 -3.54
C PHE A 696 -22.30 20.75 -2.83
N ARG A 697 -23.42 20.70 -3.57
CA ARG A 697 -24.78 20.58 -3.00
C ARG A 697 -25.07 19.22 -2.38
N LYS A 698 -24.31 18.18 -2.74
CA LYS A 698 -24.46 16.81 -2.22
C LYS A 698 -23.58 16.51 -1.02
N LEU A 699 -22.60 17.37 -0.70
CA LEU A 699 -21.68 17.19 0.44
C LEU A 699 -22.44 17.24 1.76
N ASP A 700 -22.07 16.35 2.68
CA ASP A 700 -22.74 16.26 3.99
C ASP A 700 -22.42 17.47 4.88
N PHE A 701 -21.24 18.07 4.69
CA PHE A 701 -20.74 19.19 5.47
C PHE A 701 -20.51 20.41 4.59
N GLY A 702 -20.69 21.60 5.18
CA GLY A 702 -20.40 22.88 4.52
C GLY A 702 -21.62 23.67 4.06
N ARG A 703 -22.84 23.11 4.08
CA ARG A 703 -24.07 23.88 3.80
C ARG A 703 -24.29 25.00 4.84
N TYR A 704 -23.98 24.69 6.09
CA TYR A 704 -23.98 25.61 7.24
C TYR A 704 -22.75 25.32 8.10
N ALA A 705 -22.38 26.25 8.98
CA ALA A 705 -21.46 25.96 10.06
C ALA A 705 -22.13 24.97 11.04
N GLY A 706 -21.33 24.19 11.76
CA GLY A 706 -21.83 23.18 12.69
C GLY A 706 -20.90 23.00 13.89
N ALA A 707 -21.46 22.53 15.01
CA ALA A 707 -20.73 22.18 16.22
C ALA A 707 -21.12 20.78 16.70
N TYR A 708 -20.14 20.06 17.26
CA TYR A 708 -20.22 18.65 17.63
C TYR A 708 -19.51 18.44 18.96
N ASP A 709 -19.97 17.50 19.77
CA ASP A 709 -19.18 17.10 20.92
C ASP A 709 -17.89 16.43 20.45
N ARG A 710 -16.79 16.61 21.19
CA ARG A 710 -15.51 15.98 20.86
C ARG A 710 -15.67 14.44 20.90
N PRO A 711 -15.57 13.74 19.76
CA PRO A 711 -15.78 12.30 19.73
C PRO A 711 -14.54 11.56 20.25
N GLU A 712 -14.74 10.55 21.08
CA GLU A 712 -13.71 9.54 21.34
C GLU A 712 -13.52 8.72 20.06
N LEU A 713 -12.29 8.69 19.54
CA LEU A 713 -11.96 7.99 18.30
C LEU A 713 -11.39 6.61 18.60
N ILE A 714 -11.85 5.60 17.89
CA ILE A 714 -11.30 4.25 17.91
C ILE A 714 -10.69 3.92 16.55
N LEU A 715 -9.60 3.16 16.54
CA LEU A 715 -9.04 2.60 15.32
C LEU A 715 -9.75 1.29 15.02
N THR A 716 -10.22 1.11 13.79
CA THR A 716 -10.87 -0.12 13.32
C THR A 716 -10.52 -0.38 11.86
N THR A 717 -10.68 -1.62 11.41
CA THR A 717 -10.40 -2.00 10.03
C THR A 717 -11.71 -2.12 9.26
N LEU A 718 -11.91 -1.23 8.27
CA LEU A 718 -13.08 -1.23 7.39
C LEU A 718 -12.65 -1.60 5.97
N ASP A 719 -13.25 -2.64 5.39
CA ASP A 719 -12.92 -3.15 4.06
C ASP A 719 -11.41 -3.46 3.88
N GLY A 720 -10.70 -3.84 4.93
CA GLY A 720 -9.25 -4.09 4.92
C GLY A 720 -8.39 -2.82 4.93
N LEU A 721 -8.92 -1.67 5.36
CA LEU A 721 -8.18 -0.43 5.58
C LEU A 721 -8.35 0.03 7.04
N ASP A 722 -7.24 0.40 7.68
CA ASP A 722 -7.28 0.93 9.04
C ASP A 722 -7.76 2.39 9.04
N VAL A 723 -8.88 2.62 9.72
CA VAL A 723 -9.57 3.89 9.74
C VAL A 723 -9.99 4.23 11.16
N ARG A 724 -9.75 5.48 11.58
CA ARG A 724 -10.27 5.99 12.85
C ARG A 724 -11.73 6.37 12.68
N ILE A 725 -12.60 5.92 13.59
CA ILE A 725 -14.03 6.25 13.59
C ILE A 725 -14.47 6.76 14.97
N PRO A 726 -15.56 7.55 15.07
CA PRO A 726 -16.16 7.88 16.35
C PRO A 726 -16.70 6.63 17.05
N LYS A 727 -16.29 6.41 18.31
CA LYS A 727 -16.75 5.28 19.15
C LYS A 727 -18.27 5.22 19.27
N ASN A 728 -18.92 6.38 19.36
CA ASN A 728 -20.38 6.51 19.33
C ASN A 728 -20.84 7.19 18.03
N PHE A 729 -20.67 6.47 16.91
CA PHE A 729 -21.04 6.96 15.58
C PHE A 729 -22.55 7.27 15.47
N SER A 730 -23.43 6.59 16.20
CA SER A 730 -24.88 6.88 16.24
C SER A 730 -25.15 8.28 16.81
N ARG A 731 -24.46 8.67 17.89
CA ARG A 731 -24.52 10.02 18.44
C ARG A 731 -23.95 11.05 17.46
N PHE A 732 -22.79 10.77 16.86
CA PHE A 732 -22.17 11.65 15.86
C PHE A 732 -23.08 11.89 14.63
N LEU A 733 -23.75 10.86 14.12
CA LEU A 733 -24.71 10.96 13.01
C LEU A 733 -25.96 11.79 13.38
N LYS A 734 -26.43 11.65 14.63
CA LYS A 734 -27.55 12.43 15.17
C LYS A 734 -27.17 13.90 15.33
N GLU A 735 -25.97 14.18 15.81
CA GLU A 735 -25.42 15.54 15.92
C GLU A 735 -25.29 16.16 14.54
N ASN A 736 -24.66 15.50 13.56
CA ASN A 736 -24.53 16.00 12.18
C ASN A 736 -25.87 16.42 11.53
N SER A 737 -26.96 15.72 11.85
CA SER A 737 -28.27 16.03 11.30
C SER A 737 -28.95 17.24 11.98
N ASN A 738 -28.46 17.66 13.15
CA ASN A 738 -29.03 18.72 13.98
C ASN A 738 -28.03 19.85 14.31
N SER A 739 -26.77 19.71 13.89
CA SER A 739 -25.64 20.59 14.20
C SER A 739 -25.65 21.81 13.28
N HIS A 740 -26.63 22.69 13.50
CA HIS A 740 -26.63 24.01 12.91
C HIS A 740 -26.00 24.98 13.90
N PHE A 741 -24.78 25.42 13.60
CA PHE A 741 -24.14 26.50 14.35
C PHE A 741 -24.73 27.84 13.86
N LEU A 742 -25.66 28.38 14.64
CA LEU A 742 -26.21 29.72 14.46
C LEU A 742 -25.36 30.70 15.25
N GLU A 743 -24.43 31.37 14.58
CA GLU A 743 -23.74 32.54 15.13
C GLU A 743 -24.68 33.76 15.03
N LEU A 744 -25.71 33.78 15.88
CA LEU A 744 -26.35 35.03 16.27
C LEU A 744 -25.44 35.65 17.31
N TYR A 745 -24.95 36.86 17.01
CA TYR A 745 -24.18 37.74 17.89
C TYR A 745 -24.39 37.42 19.36
N LEU A 746 -23.28 37.16 20.08
CA LEU A 746 -23.20 37.00 21.53
C LEU A 746 -24.45 37.54 22.25
N LEU A 747 -25.34 36.66 22.73
CA LEU A 747 -26.04 36.75 24.04
C LEU A 747 -27.34 35.92 24.20
N LEU A 748 -27.91 35.25 23.19
CA LEU A 748 -29.13 34.44 23.40
C LEU A 748 -29.10 33.10 22.65
N LEU A 749 -29.52 32.04 23.36
CA LEU A 749 -29.75 30.65 22.92
C LEU A 749 -28.63 29.64 23.22
N CYS A 750 -28.35 29.42 24.50
CA CYS A 750 -27.88 28.11 24.95
C CYS A 750 -29.06 27.12 24.90
N ARG A 751 -28.93 26.06 24.09
CA ARG A 751 -29.90 24.95 24.04
C ARG A 751 -29.48 23.89 25.06
N TYR A 752 -29.94 24.01 26.31
CA TYR A 752 -29.80 22.91 27.27
C TYR A 752 -30.94 21.91 27.06
N VAL A 753 -30.57 20.64 26.90
CA VAL A 753 -31.47 19.49 26.78
C VAL A 753 -31.33 18.72 28.09
N PHE A 754 -32.40 18.64 28.89
CA PHE A 754 -32.40 17.82 30.09
C PHE A 754 -31.99 16.37 29.74
N PRO A 755 -31.14 15.71 30.54
CA PRO A 755 -30.99 14.26 30.47
C PRO A 755 -32.37 13.60 30.59
N ARG A 756 -32.56 12.44 29.96
CA ARG A 756 -33.77 11.63 30.21
C ARG A 756 -33.84 11.33 31.70
N PHE A 757 -34.87 11.84 32.38
CA PHE A 757 -35.11 11.53 33.79
C PHE A 757 -35.93 10.24 33.92
N SER A 758 -35.79 9.57 35.06
CA SER A 758 -36.59 8.41 35.43
C SER A 758 -37.76 8.83 36.32
N LEU A 759 -38.83 8.03 36.34
CA LEU A 759 -40.00 8.29 37.16
C LEU A 759 -39.92 7.54 38.49
N CYS A 760 -40.14 8.27 39.57
CA CYS A 760 -40.23 7.77 40.94
C CYS A 760 -41.67 7.93 41.46
N TRP A 761 -42.08 7.02 42.36
CA TRP A 761 -43.35 7.16 43.06
C TRP A 761 -43.22 8.18 44.20
N THR A 762 -44.18 9.08 44.31
CA THR A 762 -44.35 9.96 45.47
C THR A 762 -45.83 10.02 45.87
N GLU A 763 -46.11 10.52 47.07
CA GLU A 763 -47.46 10.66 47.60
C GLU A 763 -47.80 12.16 47.69
N LEU A 764 -48.87 12.57 47.00
CA LEU A 764 -49.35 13.96 46.97
C LEU A 764 -50.83 13.95 47.36
N LEU A 765 -51.16 14.54 48.51
CA LEU A 765 -52.54 14.57 49.04
C LEU A 765 -53.17 13.17 49.09
N GLU A 766 -52.45 12.19 49.65
CA GLU A 766 -52.86 10.78 49.79
C GLU A 766 -52.98 10.00 48.46
N LEU A 767 -52.63 10.63 47.33
CA LEU A 767 -52.59 9.98 46.01
C LEU A 767 -51.16 9.62 45.63
N LYS A 768 -50.94 8.38 45.19
CA LYS A 768 -49.65 7.96 44.63
C LYS A 768 -49.51 8.45 43.19
N VAL A 769 -48.53 9.28 42.93
CA VAL A 769 -48.25 9.86 41.62
C VAL A 769 -46.81 9.58 41.18
N ARG A 770 -46.59 9.54 39.87
CA ARG A 770 -45.25 9.38 39.27
C ARG A 770 -44.67 10.76 38.96
N VAL A 771 -43.54 11.09 39.57
CA VAL A 771 -42.81 12.35 39.34
C VAL A 771 -41.39 12.08 38.87
N PRO A 772 -40.71 13.02 38.19
CA PRO A 772 -39.28 12.91 37.91
C PRO A 772 -38.51 12.65 39.20
N CYS A 773 -37.62 11.66 39.23
CA CYS A 773 -36.85 11.35 40.44
C CYS A 773 -36.05 12.56 40.95
N GLU A 774 -35.56 13.42 40.04
CA GLU A 774 -34.95 14.73 40.37
C GLU A 774 -36.02 15.84 40.33
N THR A 775 -37.10 15.70 41.12
CA THR A 775 -38.28 16.59 41.03
C THR A 775 -37.92 18.07 41.24
N LEU A 776 -37.05 18.36 42.21
CA LEU A 776 -36.67 19.72 42.59
C LEU A 776 -35.98 20.47 41.43
N ASP A 777 -34.99 19.83 40.81
CA ASP A 777 -34.23 20.40 39.71
C ASP A 777 -35.12 20.60 38.48
N TYR A 778 -36.05 19.66 38.24
CA TYR A 778 -37.04 19.77 37.17
C TYR A 778 -38.00 20.95 37.40
N VAL A 779 -38.51 21.14 38.61
CA VAL A 779 -39.44 22.24 38.93
C VAL A 779 -38.73 23.59 38.90
N MET A 780 -37.54 23.70 39.50
CA MET A 780 -36.75 24.93 39.47
C MET A 780 -36.40 25.38 38.05
N ALA A 781 -36.12 24.45 37.14
CA ALA A 781 -35.79 24.78 35.76
C ALA A 781 -36.99 25.24 34.92
N ASN A 782 -38.21 24.79 35.23
CA ASN A 782 -39.42 25.10 34.45
C ASN A 782 -40.30 26.20 35.08
N TYR A 783 -40.26 26.35 36.40
CA TYR A 783 -41.15 27.25 37.16
C TYR A 783 -40.39 28.20 38.10
N GLY A 784 -39.05 28.13 38.13
CA GLY A 784 -38.23 28.98 38.99
C GLY A 784 -38.40 28.70 40.49
N PRO A 785 -37.85 29.57 41.36
CA PRO A 785 -37.87 29.38 42.81
C PRO A 785 -39.26 29.51 43.44
N ASP A 786 -40.22 30.16 42.77
CA ASP A 786 -41.58 30.34 43.28
C ASP A 786 -42.54 29.19 42.90
N TRP A 787 -42.11 28.26 42.04
CA TRP A 787 -42.77 26.98 41.67
C TRP A 787 -44.16 27.09 41.02
N ASN A 788 -44.71 28.29 40.89
CA ASN A 788 -46.09 28.55 40.49
C ASN A 788 -46.21 29.38 39.20
N VAL A 789 -45.14 30.00 38.72
CA VAL A 789 -45.11 30.79 37.49
C VAL A 789 -44.19 30.13 36.47
N PRO A 790 -44.71 29.64 35.32
CA PRO A 790 -43.87 29.07 34.28
C PRO A 790 -42.83 30.08 33.77
N VAL A 791 -41.57 29.64 33.67
CA VAL A 791 -40.48 30.44 33.12
C VAL A 791 -40.65 30.53 31.60
N LYS A 792 -41.16 31.66 31.10
CA LYS A 792 -41.43 31.88 29.65
C LYS A 792 -40.29 32.55 28.90
N ALA A 793 -39.33 33.12 29.61
CA ALA A 793 -38.15 33.77 29.06
C ALA A 793 -36.93 33.36 29.89
N TRP A 794 -35.83 33.03 29.23
CA TRP A 794 -34.65 32.42 29.84
C TRP A 794 -33.44 33.35 29.74
N ASP A 795 -32.77 33.60 30.87
CA ASP A 795 -31.54 34.41 30.97
C ASP A 795 -30.36 33.54 31.42
N TRP A 796 -29.31 33.48 30.61
CA TRP A 796 -28.16 32.61 30.84
C TRP A 796 -27.34 32.94 32.11
N LYS A 797 -27.47 34.14 32.67
CA LYS A 797 -26.75 34.54 33.90
C LYS A 797 -27.47 34.14 35.18
N SER A 798 -28.79 34.00 35.13
CA SER A 798 -29.64 33.93 36.33
C SER A 798 -30.65 32.78 36.30
N SER A 799 -30.96 32.25 35.13
CA SER A 799 -31.92 31.14 34.95
C SER A 799 -31.19 29.79 34.94
N PRO A 800 -31.73 28.76 35.62
CA PRO A 800 -31.19 27.40 35.52
C PRO A 800 -31.24 26.90 34.08
N PRO A 801 -30.26 26.11 33.63
CA PRO A 801 -30.14 25.72 32.22
C PRO A 801 -31.36 24.91 31.73
N ASN A 802 -32.09 25.41 30.72
CA ASN A 802 -33.09 24.67 29.91
C ASN A 802 -33.71 25.53 28.82
N VAL A 803 -33.77 25.07 27.55
CA VAL A 803 -34.87 25.42 26.62
C VAL A 803 -35.09 24.33 25.54
N GLN A 804 -35.94 23.35 25.85
CA GLN A 804 -36.90 22.75 24.92
C GLN A 804 -38.17 22.40 25.72
N GLU A 805 -39.36 22.56 25.13
CA GLU A 805 -40.60 22.01 25.71
C GLU A 805 -40.44 20.49 25.87
N ASN A 806 -40.23 20.03 27.10
CA ASN A 806 -40.20 18.62 27.43
C ASN A 806 -41.14 18.42 28.62
N GLY A 807 -42.33 17.89 28.35
CA GLY A 807 -43.37 17.75 29.36
C GLY A 807 -44.74 17.29 28.85
N VAL A 808 -44.85 16.85 27.59
CA VAL A 808 -46.08 16.20 27.12
C VAL A 808 -45.80 14.72 26.97
N TRP A 809 -46.36 13.93 27.89
CA TRP A 809 -46.32 12.47 27.78
C TRP A 809 -46.97 12.04 26.46
N PRO A 810 -46.45 11.02 25.76
CA PRO A 810 -47.18 10.40 24.67
C PRO A 810 -48.57 10.00 25.17
N ILE A 811 -49.64 10.31 24.42
CA ILE A 811 -51.03 10.06 24.85
C ILE A 811 -51.26 8.62 25.33
N LYS A 812 -50.50 7.67 24.78
CA LYS A 812 -50.54 6.24 25.12
C LYS A 812 -50.02 5.89 26.52
N GLU A 813 -49.27 6.79 27.14
CA GLU A 813 -48.63 6.59 28.45
C GLU A 813 -49.36 7.38 29.55
N TRP A 814 -50.39 8.16 29.21
CA TRP A 814 -51.12 8.99 30.18
C TRP A 814 -51.81 8.15 31.27
N ASP A 815 -52.35 6.99 30.88
CA ASP A 815 -53.05 6.07 31.78
C ASP A 815 -52.13 5.43 32.85
N ASP A 816 -50.81 5.43 32.61
CA ASP A 816 -49.79 4.91 33.54
C ASP A 816 -49.20 6.01 34.45
N VAL A 817 -49.39 7.29 34.12
CA VAL A 817 -48.77 8.43 34.82
C VAL A 817 -49.69 9.02 35.89
N ILE A 818 -51.00 9.04 35.65
CA ILE A 818 -52.01 9.47 36.62
C ILE A 818 -52.88 8.26 36.99
N GLN A 819 -52.47 7.53 38.02
CA GLN A 819 -53.29 6.49 38.63
C GLN A 819 -53.82 7.03 39.96
N VAL A 820 -55.11 7.37 39.99
CA VAL A 820 -55.81 7.66 41.24
C VAL A 820 -56.10 6.31 41.89
N PHE A 821 -55.39 6.00 42.99
CA PHE A 821 -55.71 4.88 43.88
C PHE A 821 -56.38 5.41 45.13
#